data_AF-A0A7X6W1H7-F1
#
_entry.id   AF-A0A7X6W1H7-F1
#
_cell.length_a   1.000
_cell.length_b   1.000
_cell.length_c   1.000
_cell.angle_alpha   90.00
_cell.angle_beta   90.00
_cell.angle_gamma   90.00
#
_symmetry.space_group_name_H-M   'P 1'
#
loop_
_entity.id
_entity.type
_entity.pdbx_description
1 polymer ?
#
loop_
_entity_poly.entity_id
_entity_poly.type
_entity_poly.pdbx_seq_one_letter_code
_entity_poly.pdbx_strand_id
1 'polypeptide(L)'
;MLRRILISLALFFCPLLWSGLAAGQAVPPLVLSSCDDPAEWSGGTADTGHVKQGKASLRWEHAKADGISLAKVPADWSAYDRLSFWVYSEKATNSSFMLIISSENPETEGPDYYSRSIRLNFTGWKRFRCYLQQMSAARQPLGWNQIHGLRFTASGWGNEPHPEAVVCIDDVILTHEGKEVGPRMTDEQLFEALNLEYPGLGEVKAAVAKGDLAAAKRALAQYYRNRQTPKWYFPAGAKADPKPENPDTARADRVLRHELESIGLRHQFGPEIDWTFDLTTAPGSKYAPNNEWTWQLNRHADWSALARAYRDTGDERYAREFTAQMMQWVRTCPVPEDAANTARSTWRTIEAGIRAAQVWPDLFYRFLLSPEFTDEALVTMVKSFAEHAMYLLPHPTSGNWLCMEGNGLFHVGVLFPEFKDAAKWRDTAVEWLYAEMENQVYPDGVQIELSSGYHHVSLSNFLGVFRLAQLNDIALPADYLKRIERMYDFDVYAAMPDRRLPGVQDGGYMDIRRPLGEAARLFPERKEFLWYATDGKEGEPPAKTSYAFPYAGYFIMRSGWEPDACWMLFDGGPFGYGHQHEDKLNVIVHAYGKLLLVDPGNYQYERSKWRQYFIDSAAHNVVLVDGQPQRRRGRPRSEYVVKEPLPHVWATAPEYDYVEATFDEGFGGEVKQGGGAHPARPLREAGSVDPLRHPLRERRQGALL
;
A
#
# COMPACT_ATOMS: atom_id res chain seq x y z
N MET A 1 -15.84 -57.71 31.79
CA MET A 1 -16.10 -58.84 30.86
C MET A 1 -16.81 -58.27 29.64
N LEU A 2 -16.21 -58.46 28.44
CA LEU A 2 -16.70 -58.15 27.08
C LEU A 2 -17.05 -56.66 26.81
N ARG A 3 -16.45 -55.91 25.87
CA ARG A 3 -15.74 -56.21 24.61
C ARG A 3 -14.57 -55.23 24.40
N ARG A 4 -13.49 -55.76 23.83
CA ARG A 4 -12.21 -55.12 23.47
C ARG A 4 -11.93 -55.53 22.01
N ILE A 5 -11.27 -54.65 21.24
CA ILE A 5 -10.38 -54.95 20.08
C ILE A 5 -11.03 -55.23 18.70
N LEU A 6 -10.33 -54.75 17.64
CA LEU A 6 -10.58 -54.75 16.17
C LEU A 6 -11.13 -53.38 15.72
N ILE A 7 -10.44 -52.51 14.96
CA ILE A 7 -9.66 -52.71 13.72
C ILE A 7 -8.55 -51.64 13.57
N SER A 8 -7.32 -52.08 13.31
CA SER A 8 -6.27 -51.35 12.57
C SER A 8 -6.08 -52.04 11.21
N LEU A 9 -5.55 -51.31 10.23
CA LEU A 9 -5.20 -51.71 8.84
C LEU A 9 -6.34 -51.81 7.80
N ALA A 10 -6.44 -50.74 6.98
CA ALA A 10 -6.71 -50.68 5.53
C ALA A 10 -7.22 -49.24 5.27
N LEU A 11 -6.43 -48.34 4.68
CA LEU A 11 -6.42 -48.14 3.23
C LEU A 11 -5.24 -47.23 2.84
N PHE A 12 -4.14 -47.85 2.41
CA PHE A 12 -3.26 -47.27 1.39
C PHE A 12 -3.79 -47.77 0.03
N PHE A 13 -3.67 -46.94 -1.01
CA PHE A 13 -4.11 -47.10 -2.41
C PHE A 13 -5.59 -46.81 -2.74
N CYS A 14 -5.84 -45.57 -3.18
CA CYS A 14 -6.55 -45.30 -4.45
C CYS A 14 -6.35 -43.82 -4.88
N PRO A 15 -5.44 -43.51 -5.82
CA PRO A 15 -5.44 -42.24 -6.54
C PRO A 15 -6.15 -42.47 -7.87
N LEU A 16 -7.46 -42.21 -7.96
CA LEU A 16 -8.23 -42.15 -9.20
C LEU A 16 -9.70 -41.96 -8.80
N LEU A 17 -10.12 -40.72 -8.54
CA LEU A 17 -11.54 -40.31 -8.56
C LEU A 17 -11.65 -38.77 -8.46
N TRP A 18 -10.82 -38.03 -9.21
CA TRP A 18 -11.01 -36.60 -9.48
C TRP A 18 -10.98 -36.40 -11.01
N SER A 19 -11.94 -37.02 -11.68
CA SER A 19 -12.24 -36.78 -13.09
C SER A 19 -13.76 -36.72 -13.23
N GLY A 20 -14.31 -35.57 -12.87
CA GLY A 20 -15.75 -35.38 -12.85
C GLY A 20 -16.19 -34.02 -12.31
N LEU A 21 -15.36 -32.98 -12.47
CA LEU A 21 -15.91 -31.63 -12.50
C LEU A 21 -16.61 -31.52 -13.84
N ALA A 22 -17.93 -31.31 -13.80
CA ALA A 22 -18.70 -30.95 -14.97
C ALA A 22 -17.97 -29.81 -15.68
N ALA A 23 -17.44 -30.08 -16.87
CA ALA A 23 -16.93 -29.05 -17.75
C ALA A 23 -18.13 -28.15 -18.06
N GLY A 24 -18.22 -27.01 -17.38
CA GLY A 24 -19.11 -25.94 -17.81
C GLY A 24 -18.85 -25.68 -19.29
N GLN A 25 -19.91 -25.49 -20.07
CA GLN A 25 -19.77 -25.18 -21.50
C GLN A 25 -18.75 -24.04 -21.66
N ALA A 26 -17.70 -24.29 -22.43
CA ALA A 26 -16.72 -23.27 -22.76
C ALA A 26 -17.44 -22.11 -23.45
N VAL A 27 -17.39 -20.91 -22.87
CA VAL A 27 -17.94 -19.71 -23.50
C VAL A 27 -16.94 -19.27 -24.58
N PRO A 28 -17.33 -19.31 -25.87
CA PRO A 28 -16.40 -18.96 -26.95
C PRO A 28 -16.03 -17.48 -26.88
N PRO A 29 -14.80 -17.09 -27.26
CA PRO A 29 -14.42 -15.69 -27.39
C PRO A 29 -15.36 -14.90 -28.31
N LEU A 30 -15.66 -13.65 -27.95
CA LEU A 30 -16.48 -12.74 -28.74
C LEU A 30 -15.67 -11.53 -29.17
N VAL A 31 -15.37 -11.44 -30.46
CA VAL A 31 -14.69 -10.28 -31.05
C VAL A 31 -15.67 -9.12 -31.10
N LEU A 32 -15.37 -8.04 -30.37
CA LEU A 32 -16.14 -6.80 -30.39
C LEU A 32 -15.78 -5.95 -31.60
N SER A 33 -14.49 -5.90 -31.96
CA SER A 33 -13.99 -5.31 -33.20
C SER A 33 -12.59 -5.85 -33.49
N SER A 34 -12.33 -6.24 -34.74
CA SER A 34 -10.98 -6.55 -35.21
C SER A 34 -10.18 -5.28 -35.56
N CYS A 35 -10.80 -4.10 -35.47
CA CYS A 35 -10.23 -2.81 -35.86
C CYS A 35 -9.86 -2.68 -37.36
N ASP A 36 -10.28 -3.62 -38.20
CA ASP A 36 -10.05 -3.60 -39.66
C ASP A 36 -10.84 -2.49 -40.37
N ASP A 37 -12.05 -2.19 -39.91
CA ASP A 37 -12.89 -1.11 -40.43
C ASP A 37 -12.95 0.04 -39.42
N PRO A 38 -12.21 1.14 -39.65
CA PRO A 38 -12.23 2.28 -38.72
C PRO A 38 -13.60 2.96 -38.66
N ALA A 39 -14.51 2.72 -39.60
CA ALA A 39 -15.87 3.29 -39.58
C ALA A 39 -16.75 2.70 -38.45
N GLU A 40 -16.35 1.56 -37.86
CA GLU A 40 -16.97 1.04 -36.63
C GLU A 40 -16.74 1.96 -35.42
N TRP A 41 -15.68 2.77 -35.48
CA TRP A 41 -15.21 3.61 -34.40
C TRP A 41 -15.41 5.10 -34.71
N SER A 42 -15.70 5.89 -33.69
CA SER A 42 -15.56 7.36 -33.76
C SER A 42 -14.16 7.78 -33.31
N GLY A 43 -13.60 8.85 -33.92
CA GLY A 43 -12.37 9.51 -33.46
C GLY A 43 -11.03 8.90 -33.88
N GLY A 44 -11.02 7.73 -34.53
CA GLY A 44 -9.81 7.02 -34.98
C GLY A 44 -9.68 6.92 -36.51
N THR A 45 -8.52 6.46 -36.97
CA THR A 45 -8.24 6.23 -38.40
C THR A 45 -7.61 4.86 -38.61
N ALA A 46 -7.71 4.28 -39.81
CA ALA A 46 -7.05 3.01 -40.11
C ALA A 46 -5.52 3.18 -40.19
N ASP A 47 -4.79 2.22 -39.63
CA ASP A 47 -3.34 2.08 -39.77
C ASP A 47 -3.02 0.67 -40.28
N THR A 48 -2.29 0.61 -41.39
CA THR A 48 -1.86 -0.64 -42.04
C THR A 48 -0.38 -0.94 -41.83
N GLY A 49 0.36 -0.03 -41.19
CA GLY A 49 1.77 -0.20 -40.85
C GLY A 49 1.96 -0.92 -39.51
N HIS A 50 1.04 -0.73 -38.57
CA HIS A 50 1.05 -1.36 -37.25
C HIS A 50 -0.18 -2.24 -37.11
N VAL A 51 -0.06 -3.53 -37.44
CA VAL A 51 -1.17 -4.49 -37.35
C VAL A 51 -0.73 -5.68 -36.51
N LYS A 52 -1.55 -6.07 -35.54
CA LYS A 52 -1.33 -7.24 -34.70
C LYS A 52 -2.15 -8.43 -35.17
N GLN A 53 -3.38 -8.20 -35.60
CA GLN A 53 -4.29 -9.19 -36.19
C GLN A 53 -5.04 -8.55 -37.38
N GLY A 54 -5.50 -9.37 -38.33
CA GLY A 54 -6.27 -8.84 -39.47
C GLY A 54 -5.44 -8.06 -40.49
N LYS A 55 -6.03 -6.98 -41.01
CA LYS A 55 -5.55 -6.16 -42.14
C LYS A 55 -5.20 -4.73 -41.74
N ALA A 56 -5.85 -4.19 -40.72
CA ALA A 56 -5.59 -2.84 -40.20
C ALA A 56 -5.83 -2.79 -38.68
N SER A 57 -5.25 -1.78 -38.03
CA SER A 57 -5.57 -1.41 -36.65
C SER A 57 -6.19 -0.01 -36.60
N LEU A 58 -6.73 0.34 -35.44
CA LEU A 58 -7.32 1.66 -35.22
C LEU A 58 -6.28 2.60 -34.58
N ARG A 59 -5.74 3.51 -35.38
CA ARG A 59 -4.82 4.56 -34.92
C ARG A 59 -5.57 5.71 -34.29
N TRP A 60 -5.11 6.10 -33.12
CA TRP A 60 -5.59 7.21 -32.32
C TRP A 60 -4.44 8.13 -31.91
N GLU A 61 -4.50 9.37 -32.39
CA GLU A 61 -3.57 10.44 -32.03
C GLU A 61 -4.23 11.32 -30.97
N HIS A 62 -3.72 11.31 -29.74
CA HIS A 62 -4.30 12.07 -28.62
C HIS A 62 -4.35 13.58 -28.92
N ALA A 63 -3.44 14.10 -29.75
CA ALA A 63 -3.43 15.49 -30.19
C ALA A 63 -4.61 15.89 -31.10
N LYS A 64 -5.26 14.92 -31.75
CA LYS A 64 -6.32 15.16 -32.75
C LYS A 64 -7.72 14.86 -32.22
N ALA A 65 -7.86 13.85 -31.37
CA ALA A 65 -9.13 13.43 -30.80
C ALA A 65 -8.95 13.10 -29.32
N ASP A 66 -9.89 13.55 -28.50
CA ASP A 66 -9.89 13.33 -27.06
C ASP A 66 -10.20 11.87 -26.67
N GLY A 67 -10.83 11.11 -27.58
CA GLY A 67 -11.10 9.69 -27.41
C GLY A 67 -11.59 9.01 -28.68
N ILE A 68 -11.66 7.69 -28.61
CA ILE A 68 -12.25 6.80 -29.62
C ILE A 68 -13.37 5.98 -29.00
N SER A 69 -14.47 5.75 -29.72
CA SER A 69 -15.62 5.01 -29.17
C SER A 69 -16.17 3.98 -30.16
N LEU A 70 -16.51 2.81 -29.63
CA LEU A 70 -17.24 1.75 -30.30
C LEU A 70 -18.67 1.72 -29.73
N ALA A 71 -19.61 2.29 -30.48
CA ALA A 71 -21.00 2.42 -30.03
C ALA A 71 -21.81 1.14 -30.18
N LYS A 72 -21.47 0.28 -31.15
CA LYS A 72 -22.16 -0.98 -31.41
C LYS A 72 -21.46 -2.13 -30.70
N VAL A 73 -21.86 -2.39 -29.47
CA VAL A 73 -21.43 -3.57 -28.70
C VAL A 73 -22.63 -4.40 -28.27
N PRO A 74 -22.48 -5.71 -28.06
CA PRO A 74 -23.52 -6.55 -27.45
C PRO A 74 -23.91 -6.02 -26.07
N ALA A 75 -25.20 -6.05 -25.75
CA ALA A 75 -25.70 -5.54 -24.47
C ALA A 75 -25.33 -6.45 -23.28
N ASP A 76 -25.14 -7.76 -23.51
CA ASP A 76 -24.89 -8.72 -22.44
C ASP A 76 -23.47 -9.30 -22.51
N TRP A 77 -22.66 -8.93 -21.53
CA TRP A 77 -21.29 -9.39 -21.29
C TRP A 77 -21.21 -10.35 -20.10
N SER A 78 -22.33 -10.72 -19.47
CA SER A 78 -22.36 -11.47 -18.21
C SER A 78 -21.75 -12.88 -18.28
N ALA A 79 -21.65 -13.44 -19.49
CA ALA A 79 -20.98 -14.71 -19.74
C ALA A 79 -19.43 -14.62 -19.75
N TYR A 80 -18.86 -13.42 -19.86
CA TYR A 80 -17.42 -13.19 -19.99
C TYR A 80 -16.80 -12.71 -18.68
N ASP A 81 -15.51 -12.97 -18.50
CA ASP A 81 -14.78 -12.53 -17.31
C ASP A 81 -13.75 -11.43 -17.62
N ARG A 82 -13.38 -11.25 -18.90
CA ARG A 82 -12.37 -10.27 -19.33
C ARG A 82 -12.67 -9.62 -20.67
N LEU A 83 -12.26 -8.36 -20.79
CA LEU A 83 -12.06 -7.64 -22.05
C LEU A 83 -10.57 -7.60 -22.35
N SER A 84 -10.14 -8.06 -23.52
CA SER A 84 -8.76 -8.02 -23.98
C SER A 84 -8.63 -7.23 -25.27
N PHE A 85 -7.50 -6.52 -25.42
CA PHE A 85 -7.17 -5.76 -26.63
C PHE A 85 -5.67 -5.55 -26.68
N TRP A 86 -5.14 -5.32 -27.88
CA TRP A 86 -3.77 -4.90 -28.10
C TRP A 86 -3.68 -3.39 -28.22
N VAL A 87 -2.60 -2.83 -27.69
CA VAL A 87 -2.22 -1.43 -27.84
C VAL A 87 -0.80 -1.38 -28.35
N TYR A 88 -0.59 -0.77 -29.50
CA TYR A 88 0.72 -0.31 -29.92
C TYR A 88 0.92 1.11 -29.42
N SER A 89 2.07 1.42 -28.84
CA SER A 89 2.43 2.80 -28.49
C SER A 89 3.71 3.19 -29.22
N GLU A 90 3.69 4.31 -29.95
CA GLU A 90 4.88 4.80 -30.67
C GLU A 90 6.00 5.26 -29.71
N LYS A 91 5.63 5.75 -28.52
CA LYS A 91 6.54 6.27 -27.51
C LYS A 91 5.99 5.99 -26.11
N ALA A 92 6.88 5.66 -25.18
CA ALA A 92 6.57 5.60 -23.75
C ALA A 92 6.41 7.03 -23.16
N THR A 93 5.30 7.70 -23.45
CA THR A 93 5.03 9.08 -23.01
C THR A 93 4.75 9.21 -21.51
N ASN A 94 4.54 8.09 -20.80
CA ASN A 94 4.10 8.02 -19.40
C ASN A 94 2.74 8.66 -19.10
N SER A 95 2.04 9.19 -20.12
CA SER A 95 0.64 9.62 -20.03
C SER A 95 -0.30 8.42 -19.88
N SER A 96 -1.57 8.67 -19.59
CA SER A 96 -2.60 7.63 -19.47
C SER A 96 -3.84 7.95 -20.29
N PHE A 97 -4.63 6.93 -20.59
CA PHE A 97 -6.01 7.07 -21.06
C PHE A 97 -6.96 6.18 -20.25
N MET A 98 -8.25 6.52 -20.24
CA MET A 98 -9.28 5.73 -19.59
C MET A 98 -9.95 4.80 -20.60
N LEU A 99 -10.06 3.53 -20.24
CA LEU A 99 -11.05 2.59 -20.77
C LEU A 99 -12.36 2.80 -19.99
N ILE A 100 -13.45 3.08 -20.70
CA ILE A 100 -14.80 3.28 -20.18
C ILE A 100 -15.74 2.28 -20.85
N ILE A 101 -16.53 1.56 -20.04
CA ILE A 101 -17.61 0.68 -20.50
C ILE A 101 -18.91 1.21 -19.91
N SER A 102 -19.75 1.80 -20.76
CA SER A 102 -21.00 2.43 -20.34
C SER A 102 -22.05 1.38 -19.97
N SER A 103 -22.71 1.58 -18.82
CA SER A 103 -23.80 0.75 -18.32
C SER A 103 -24.81 1.68 -17.62
N GLU A 104 -25.38 2.58 -18.43
CA GLU A 104 -26.18 3.71 -17.98
C GLU A 104 -27.38 3.27 -17.14
N ASN A 105 -27.54 3.88 -15.95
CA ASN A 105 -28.70 3.68 -15.10
C ASN A 105 -29.55 4.95 -15.10
N PRO A 106 -30.74 4.94 -15.74
CA PRO A 106 -31.57 6.14 -15.86
C PRO A 106 -32.09 6.66 -14.50
N GLU A 107 -31.95 5.87 -13.42
CA GLU A 107 -32.33 6.27 -12.07
C GLU A 107 -31.27 7.12 -11.36
N THR A 108 -30.07 7.31 -11.95
CA THR A 108 -29.01 8.15 -11.37
C THR A 108 -28.73 9.42 -12.19
N GLU A 109 -28.30 10.49 -11.52
CA GLU A 109 -28.05 11.78 -12.17
C GLU A 109 -26.66 11.82 -12.85
N GLY A 110 -26.60 11.46 -14.14
CA GLY A 110 -25.45 11.56 -15.07
C GLY A 110 -24.90 10.17 -15.48
N PRO A 111 -23.66 10.07 -16.03
CA PRO A 111 -23.20 8.81 -16.64
C PRO A 111 -22.84 7.73 -15.61
N ASP A 112 -23.32 6.50 -15.84
CA ASP A 112 -22.94 5.28 -15.11
C ASP A 112 -22.08 4.35 -15.98
N TYR A 113 -20.92 3.95 -15.46
CA TYR A 113 -19.95 3.16 -16.24
C TYR A 113 -18.98 2.38 -15.36
N TYR A 114 -18.35 1.39 -15.97
CA TYR A 114 -17.14 0.75 -15.46
C TYR A 114 -15.91 1.38 -16.11
N SER A 115 -14.81 1.48 -15.37
CA SER A 115 -13.61 2.14 -15.86
C SER A 115 -12.31 1.49 -15.41
N ARG A 116 -11.25 1.70 -16.22
CA ARG A 116 -9.86 1.37 -15.89
C ARG A 116 -8.92 2.36 -16.56
N SER A 117 -7.91 2.85 -15.83
CA SER A 117 -6.83 3.65 -16.41
C SER A 117 -5.76 2.76 -17.02
N ILE A 118 -5.25 3.14 -18.20
CA ILE A 118 -4.19 2.48 -18.94
C ILE A 118 -3.03 3.46 -19.12
N ARG A 119 -1.83 3.08 -18.65
CA ARG A 119 -0.64 3.93 -18.72
C ARG A 119 0.22 3.58 -19.94
N LEU A 120 0.68 4.60 -20.66
CA LEU A 120 1.55 4.50 -21.84
C LEU A 120 3.03 4.61 -21.44
N ASN A 121 3.49 3.67 -20.61
CA ASN A 121 4.89 3.58 -20.16
C ASN A 121 5.71 2.57 -20.98
N PHE A 122 5.24 2.20 -22.17
CA PHE A 122 5.88 1.21 -23.04
C PHE A 122 5.94 1.73 -24.47
N THR A 123 6.78 1.11 -25.30
CA THR A 123 6.85 1.33 -26.74
C THR A 123 6.66 -0.01 -27.44
N GLY A 124 5.97 -0.02 -28.57
CA GLY A 124 5.59 -1.25 -29.26
C GLY A 124 4.26 -1.82 -28.79
N TRP A 125 4.01 -3.09 -29.11
CA TRP A 125 2.76 -3.79 -28.80
C TRP A 125 2.72 -4.31 -27.37
N LYS A 126 1.61 -4.06 -26.67
CA LYS A 126 1.25 -4.65 -25.40
C LYS A 126 -0.19 -5.15 -25.42
N ARG A 127 -0.44 -6.33 -24.85
CA ARG A 127 -1.80 -6.84 -24.67
C ARG A 127 -2.31 -6.44 -23.30
N PHE A 128 -3.51 -5.90 -23.25
CA PHE A 128 -4.22 -5.64 -22.00
C PHE A 128 -5.30 -6.70 -21.80
N ARG A 129 -5.44 -7.16 -20.56
CA ARG A 129 -6.49 -8.06 -20.10
C ARG A 129 -7.18 -7.41 -18.91
N CYS A 130 -8.40 -6.95 -19.13
CA CYS A 130 -9.21 -6.23 -18.17
C CYS A 130 -10.28 -7.16 -17.59
N TYR A 131 -10.05 -7.63 -16.36
CA TYR A 131 -11.05 -8.37 -15.60
C TYR A 131 -12.25 -7.48 -15.32
N LEU A 132 -13.42 -7.87 -15.82
CA LEU A 132 -14.64 -7.09 -15.69
C LEU A 132 -14.96 -6.84 -14.20
N GLN A 133 -14.81 -7.87 -13.37
CA GLN A 133 -15.05 -7.79 -11.92
C GLN A 133 -14.09 -6.84 -11.17
N GLN A 134 -12.93 -6.51 -11.74
CA GLN A 134 -11.94 -5.61 -11.12
C GLN A 134 -12.06 -4.16 -11.62
N MET A 135 -12.99 -3.87 -12.53
CA MET A 135 -13.18 -2.53 -13.05
C MET A 135 -13.81 -1.62 -11.99
N SER A 136 -13.39 -0.35 -11.99
CA SER A 136 -13.95 0.65 -11.08
C SER A 136 -15.33 1.07 -11.56
N ALA A 137 -16.35 0.84 -10.73
CA ALA A 137 -17.70 1.31 -11.01
C ALA A 137 -17.83 2.79 -10.62
N ALA A 138 -18.30 3.60 -11.56
CA ALA A 138 -18.78 4.94 -11.30
C ALA A 138 -20.29 4.88 -11.06
N ARG A 139 -20.72 5.25 -9.84
CA ARG A 139 -22.13 5.33 -9.41
C ARG A 139 -22.81 3.96 -9.37
N GLN A 140 -23.90 3.74 -10.10
CA GLN A 140 -24.71 2.52 -10.02
C GLN A 140 -24.97 1.93 -11.41
N PRO A 141 -23.92 1.46 -12.12
CA PRO A 141 -24.08 0.81 -13.41
C PRO A 141 -25.00 -0.41 -13.31
N LEU A 142 -25.85 -0.62 -14.33
CA LEU A 142 -26.90 -1.66 -14.30
C LEU A 142 -26.38 -3.09 -14.27
N GLY A 143 -25.12 -3.31 -14.65
CA GLY A 143 -24.47 -4.62 -14.60
C GLY A 143 -23.89 -5.03 -15.95
N TRP A 144 -23.14 -6.14 -15.94
CA TRP A 144 -22.52 -6.70 -17.16
C TRP A 144 -23.54 -7.24 -18.16
N ASN A 145 -24.80 -7.44 -17.77
CA ASN A 145 -25.88 -7.81 -18.68
C ASN A 145 -26.52 -6.61 -19.41
N GLN A 146 -26.09 -5.38 -19.12
CA GLN A 146 -26.62 -4.15 -19.72
C GLN A 146 -25.49 -3.15 -20.04
N ILE A 147 -24.78 -3.41 -21.14
CA ILE A 147 -23.69 -2.59 -21.67
C ILE A 147 -24.18 -1.77 -22.88
N HIS A 148 -23.81 -0.49 -22.90
CA HIS A 148 -24.27 0.48 -23.90
C HIS A 148 -23.16 0.94 -24.84
N GLY A 149 -21.88 0.74 -24.50
CA GLY A 149 -20.78 1.20 -25.32
C GLY A 149 -19.41 0.97 -24.69
N LEU A 150 -18.40 1.09 -25.53
CA LEU A 150 -16.98 1.02 -25.16
C LEU A 150 -16.29 2.30 -25.66
N ARG A 151 -15.52 2.96 -24.79
CA ARG A 151 -14.78 4.18 -25.13
C ARG A 151 -13.36 4.14 -24.54
N PHE A 152 -12.39 4.58 -25.32
CA PHE A 152 -11.08 5.00 -24.82
C PHE A 152 -10.99 6.52 -24.86
N THR A 153 -10.52 7.16 -23.79
CA THR A 153 -10.48 8.63 -23.70
C THR A 153 -9.23 9.12 -22.98
N ALA A 154 -8.51 10.04 -23.60
CA ALA A 154 -7.29 10.66 -23.09
C ALA A 154 -7.58 11.97 -22.32
N SER A 155 -8.82 12.44 -22.34
CA SER A 155 -9.28 13.60 -21.59
C SER A 155 -10.16 13.20 -20.40
N GLY A 156 -10.15 14.05 -19.37
CA GLY A 156 -10.98 13.88 -18.17
C GLY A 156 -10.33 12.96 -17.13
N TRP A 157 -10.92 12.90 -15.94
CA TRP A 157 -10.43 12.05 -14.83
C TRP A 157 -8.98 12.31 -14.40
N GLY A 158 -8.50 13.55 -14.58
CA GLY A 158 -7.12 13.93 -14.32
C GLY A 158 -6.15 13.62 -15.48
N ASN A 159 -6.66 13.17 -16.63
CA ASN A 159 -5.88 13.03 -17.85
C ASN A 159 -6.04 14.26 -18.74
N GLU A 160 -4.91 14.69 -19.30
CA GLU A 160 -4.84 15.64 -20.40
C GLU A 160 -4.23 14.92 -21.62
N PRO A 161 -4.80 15.09 -22.83
CA PRO A 161 -4.26 14.46 -24.03
C PRO A 161 -2.80 14.86 -24.27
N HIS A 162 -1.91 13.88 -24.29
CA HIS A 162 -0.48 14.12 -24.51
C HIS A 162 -0.19 14.30 -26.01
N PRO A 163 0.47 15.38 -26.45
CA PRO A 163 0.61 15.71 -27.88
C PRO A 163 1.42 14.66 -28.68
N GLU A 164 2.35 13.97 -28.03
CA GLU A 164 3.15 12.90 -28.65
C GLU A 164 2.59 11.49 -28.45
N ALA A 165 1.45 11.34 -27.76
CA ALA A 165 0.85 10.02 -27.57
C ALA A 165 0.07 9.61 -28.82
N VAL A 166 0.66 8.69 -29.57
CA VAL A 166 0.01 8.02 -30.70
C VAL A 166 -0.02 6.53 -30.45
N VAL A 167 -1.22 5.97 -30.51
CA VAL A 167 -1.47 4.56 -30.21
C VAL A 167 -2.29 3.90 -31.30
N CYS A 168 -2.10 2.60 -31.49
CA CYS A 168 -2.98 1.78 -32.32
C CYS A 168 -3.66 0.72 -31.47
N ILE A 169 -4.99 0.62 -31.56
CA ILE A 169 -5.79 -0.40 -30.89
C ILE A 169 -6.12 -1.51 -31.88
N ASP A 170 -6.04 -2.76 -31.45
CA ASP A 170 -6.30 -3.93 -32.29
C ASP A 170 -6.90 -5.09 -31.46
N ASP A 171 -7.64 -5.98 -32.13
CA ASP A 171 -8.20 -7.25 -31.61
C ASP A 171 -8.92 -7.10 -30.26
N VAL A 172 -9.99 -6.30 -30.26
CA VAL A 172 -10.82 -6.05 -29.07
C VAL A 172 -11.80 -7.21 -28.89
N ILE A 173 -11.60 -8.00 -27.84
CA ILE A 173 -12.26 -9.29 -27.65
C ILE A 173 -12.71 -9.51 -26.20
N LEU A 174 -13.87 -10.12 -26.02
CA LEU A 174 -14.32 -10.66 -24.74
C LEU A 174 -13.97 -12.14 -24.66
N THR A 175 -13.42 -12.57 -23.53
CA THR A 175 -13.14 -13.98 -23.28
C THR A 175 -13.62 -14.42 -21.90
N HIS A 176 -13.73 -15.74 -21.74
CA HIS A 176 -14.00 -16.42 -20.48
C HIS A 176 -12.95 -17.51 -20.33
N GLU A 177 -11.87 -17.22 -19.62
CA GLU A 177 -10.78 -18.19 -19.42
C GLU A 177 -10.72 -18.69 -17.96
N GLY A 178 -11.73 -18.35 -17.15
CA GLY A 178 -11.84 -18.72 -15.75
C GLY A 178 -11.00 -17.84 -14.82
N LYS A 179 -11.13 -18.08 -13.51
CA LYS A 179 -10.30 -17.42 -12.51
C LYS A 179 -8.84 -17.79 -12.75
N GLU A 180 -8.00 -16.78 -12.97
CA GLU A 180 -6.56 -17.00 -12.98
C GLU A 180 -6.12 -17.55 -11.64
N VAL A 181 -5.28 -18.59 -11.70
CA VAL A 181 -4.67 -19.20 -10.53
C VAL A 181 -3.18 -18.86 -10.52
N GLY A 182 -2.70 -18.41 -9.37
CA GLY A 182 -1.27 -18.21 -9.16
C GLY A 182 -0.56 -19.49 -8.67
N PRO A 183 0.78 -19.46 -8.57
CA PRO A 183 1.64 -18.41 -9.12
C PRO A 183 1.55 -18.41 -10.65
N ARG A 184 1.65 -17.22 -11.28
CA ARG A 184 1.77 -17.11 -12.74
C ARG A 184 3.07 -17.71 -13.23
N MET A 185 4.14 -17.58 -12.44
CA MET A 185 5.45 -18.16 -12.75
C MET A 185 5.35 -19.70 -12.77
N THR A 186 5.60 -20.30 -13.94
CA THR A 186 5.64 -21.77 -14.07
C THR A 186 6.90 -22.37 -13.42
N ASP A 187 6.94 -23.70 -13.28
CA ASP A 187 8.14 -24.37 -12.75
C ASP A 187 9.33 -24.17 -13.69
N GLU A 188 9.11 -24.22 -15.01
CA GLU A 188 10.13 -23.99 -16.03
C GLU A 188 10.67 -22.56 -15.95
N GLN A 189 9.78 -21.57 -15.85
CA GLN A 189 10.17 -20.16 -15.72
C GLN A 189 10.95 -19.88 -14.44
N LEU A 190 10.59 -20.54 -13.33
CA LEU A 190 11.37 -20.48 -12.10
C LEU A 190 12.81 -20.94 -12.34
N PHE A 191 13.00 -22.13 -12.91
CA PHE A 191 14.36 -22.66 -13.12
C PHE A 191 15.14 -21.93 -14.20
N GLU A 192 14.46 -21.28 -15.16
CA GLU A 192 15.07 -20.36 -16.10
C GLU A 192 15.53 -19.07 -15.42
N ALA A 193 14.78 -18.55 -14.45
CA ALA A 193 15.12 -17.32 -13.72
C ALA A 193 16.28 -17.52 -12.71
N LEU A 194 16.52 -18.75 -12.27
CA LEU A 194 17.61 -19.09 -11.35
C LEU A 194 18.96 -19.19 -12.08
N ASN A 195 20.01 -18.70 -11.44
CA ASN A 195 21.39 -19.01 -11.81
C ASN A 195 21.72 -20.43 -11.33
N LEU A 196 21.55 -21.45 -12.18
CA LEU A 196 21.79 -22.85 -11.81
C LEU A 196 23.28 -23.17 -11.54
N GLU A 197 24.21 -22.24 -11.83
CA GLU A 197 25.61 -22.34 -11.41
C GLU A 197 25.85 -21.80 -10.00
N TYR A 198 24.83 -21.24 -9.34
CA TYR A 198 24.96 -20.71 -7.98
C TYR A 198 25.39 -21.82 -7.00
N PRO A 199 26.36 -21.57 -6.11
CA PRO A 199 26.87 -22.57 -5.18
C PRO A 199 25.75 -23.26 -4.39
N GLY A 200 25.73 -24.59 -4.42
CA GLY A 200 24.70 -25.41 -3.75
C GLY A 200 23.53 -25.85 -4.63
N LEU A 201 23.38 -25.31 -5.85
CA LEU A 201 22.29 -25.70 -6.78
C LEU A 201 22.64 -26.87 -7.73
N GLY A 202 23.75 -27.58 -7.49
CA GLY A 202 24.22 -28.66 -8.38
C GLY A 202 23.18 -29.76 -8.64
N GLU A 203 22.42 -30.17 -7.61
CA GLU A 203 21.34 -31.16 -7.76
C GLU A 203 20.14 -30.60 -8.55
N VAL A 204 19.80 -29.33 -8.32
CA VAL A 204 18.74 -28.63 -9.07
C VAL A 204 19.12 -28.58 -10.54
N LYS A 205 20.34 -28.15 -10.87
CA LYS A 205 20.89 -28.12 -12.22
C LYS A 205 20.81 -29.48 -12.91
N ALA A 206 21.22 -30.55 -12.21
CA ALA A 206 21.19 -31.90 -12.75
C ALA A 206 19.76 -32.42 -13.02
N ALA A 207 18.80 -32.08 -12.16
CA ALA A 207 17.40 -32.44 -12.34
C ALA A 207 16.75 -31.67 -13.51
N VAL A 208 16.99 -30.36 -13.60
CA VAL A 208 16.52 -29.51 -14.71
C VAL A 208 17.06 -30.01 -16.06
N ALA A 209 18.35 -30.36 -16.13
CA ALA A 209 18.96 -30.91 -17.35
C ALA A 209 18.33 -32.23 -17.84
N LYS A 210 17.67 -32.97 -16.94
CA LYS A 210 16.93 -34.21 -17.27
C LYS A 210 15.44 -33.96 -17.56
N GLY A 211 14.96 -32.73 -17.43
CA GLY A 211 13.54 -32.38 -17.53
C GLY A 211 12.70 -32.86 -16.34
N ASP A 212 13.30 -33.26 -15.22
CA ASP A 212 12.58 -33.72 -14.03
C ASP A 212 12.32 -32.55 -13.07
N LEU A 213 11.25 -31.80 -13.33
CA LEU A 213 10.87 -30.61 -12.56
C LEU A 213 10.47 -30.96 -11.12
N ALA A 214 9.89 -32.14 -10.88
CA ALA A 214 9.53 -32.59 -9.54
C ALA A 214 10.78 -32.84 -8.68
N ALA A 215 11.79 -33.50 -9.24
CA ALA A 215 13.08 -33.66 -8.58
C ALA A 215 13.79 -32.31 -8.39
N ALA A 216 13.72 -31.41 -9.37
CA ALA A 216 14.31 -30.08 -9.27
C ALA A 216 13.69 -29.25 -8.13
N LYS A 217 12.36 -29.29 -7.97
CA LYS A 217 11.66 -28.63 -6.84
C LYS A 217 12.07 -29.19 -5.49
N ARG A 218 12.14 -30.51 -5.37
CA ARG A 218 12.60 -31.18 -4.14
C ARG A 218 14.04 -30.77 -3.80
N ALA A 219 14.94 -30.80 -4.78
CA ALA A 219 16.33 -30.39 -4.60
C ALA A 219 16.44 -28.91 -4.20
N LEU A 220 15.62 -28.04 -4.80
CA LEU A 220 15.59 -26.61 -4.46
C LEU A 220 15.07 -26.37 -3.03
N ALA A 221 14.01 -27.06 -2.62
CA ALA A 221 13.52 -26.99 -1.25
C ALA A 221 14.56 -27.47 -0.23
N GLN A 222 15.26 -28.56 -0.53
CA GLN A 222 16.38 -29.05 0.30
C GLN A 222 17.53 -28.04 0.37
N TYR A 223 17.89 -27.42 -0.75
CA TYR A 223 18.88 -26.35 -0.76
C TYR A 223 18.48 -25.21 0.20
N TYR A 224 17.24 -24.72 0.11
CA TYR A 224 16.78 -23.63 0.99
C TYR A 224 16.77 -24.02 2.48
N ARG A 225 16.43 -25.27 2.83
CA ARG A 225 16.47 -25.72 4.23
C ARG A 225 17.89 -25.86 4.78
N ASN A 226 18.87 -26.13 3.91
CA ASN A 226 20.24 -26.40 4.31
C ASN A 226 21.18 -25.19 4.17
N ARG A 227 20.82 -24.16 3.39
CA ARG A 227 21.66 -22.97 3.22
C ARG A 227 21.76 -22.18 4.53
N GLN A 228 22.94 -21.63 4.79
CA GLN A 228 23.22 -20.80 5.99
C GLN A 228 23.24 -19.31 5.70
N THR A 229 23.35 -18.95 4.42
CA THR A 229 23.33 -17.58 3.92
C THR A 229 22.36 -17.51 2.75
N PRO A 230 21.65 -16.40 2.54
CA PRO A 230 21.63 -15.16 3.36
C PRO A 230 21.09 -15.37 4.79
N LYS A 231 21.43 -14.45 5.70
CA LYS A 231 21.01 -14.43 7.09
C LYS A 231 19.72 -13.64 7.26
N TRP A 232 18.92 -14.07 8.23
CA TRP A 232 17.80 -13.34 8.79
C TRP A 232 18.02 -13.07 10.29
N TYR A 233 17.20 -12.22 10.89
CA TYR A 233 17.38 -11.76 12.28
C TYR A 233 17.28 -12.87 13.34
N PHE A 234 16.89 -14.08 12.94
CA PHE A 234 16.95 -15.28 13.75
C PHE A 234 17.27 -16.50 12.86
N PRO A 235 17.85 -17.57 13.43
CA PRO A 235 18.10 -18.82 12.70
C PRO A 235 16.81 -19.45 12.16
N ALA A 236 16.90 -20.11 11.01
CA ALA A 236 15.77 -20.84 10.43
C ALA A 236 15.17 -21.85 11.42
N GLY A 237 13.85 -21.87 11.54
CA GLY A 237 13.13 -22.75 12.46
C GLY A 237 13.30 -22.45 13.95
N ALA A 238 13.99 -21.35 14.33
CA ALA A 238 14.25 -21.04 15.72
C ALA A 238 12.97 -20.99 16.57
N LYS A 239 13.00 -21.69 17.70
CA LYS A 239 11.97 -21.70 18.74
C LYS A 239 12.37 -20.79 19.89
N ALA A 240 11.43 -20.46 20.76
CA ALA A 240 11.74 -19.76 21.99
C ALA A 240 12.56 -20.67 22.91
N ASP A 241 13.66 -20.14 23.43
CA ASP A 241 14.53 -20.82 24.39
C ASP A 241 14.90 -19.83 25.52
N PRO A 242 14.47 -20.06 26.77
CA PRO A 242 13.60 -21.16 27.19
C PRO A 242 12.18 -21.05 26.61
N LYS A 243 11.50 -22.18 26.51
CA LYS A 243 10.08 -22.22 26.14
C LYS A 243 9.25 -21.43 27.19
N PRO A 244 8.38 -20.48 26.77
CA PRO A 244 7.51 -19.78 27.70
C PRO A 244 6.59 -20.74 28.46
N GLU A 245 6.41 -20.50 29.77
CA GLU A 245 5.49 -21.28 30.61
C GLU A 245 4.03 -21.13 30.15
N ASN A 246 3.65 -19.89 29.78
CA ASN A 246 2.30 -19.53 29.36
C ASN A 246 2.35 -18.76 28.02
N PRO A 247 2.52 -19.45 26.89
CA PRO A 247 2.57 -18.80 25.58
C PRO A 247 1.21 -18.18 25.22
N ASP A 248 1.20 -16.92 24.80
CA ASP A 248 -0.03 -16.27 24.31
C ASP A 248 -0.33 -16.69 22.86
N THR A 249 -1.32 -17.58 22.72
CA THR A 249 -1.78 -18.09 21.44
C THR A 249 -3.09 -17.46 20.97
N ALA A 250 -3.70 -16.55 21.74
CA ALA A 250 -5.09 -16.15 21.53
C ALA A 250 -5.36 -15.55 20.14
N ARG A 251 -4.41 -14.79 19.60
CA ARG A 251 -4.49 -14.26 18.22
C ARG A 251 -4.29 -15.34 17.17
N ALA A 252 -3.34 -16.25 17.38
CA ALA A 252 -3.10 -17.35 16.45
C ALA A 252 -4.30 -18.31 16.39
N ASP A 253 -4.94 -18.59 17.53
CA ASP A 253 -6.10 -19.46 17.61
C ASP A 253 -7.34 -18.88 16.92
N ARG A 254 -7.45 -17.54 16.81
CA ARG A 254 -8.45 -16.87 15.94
C ARG A 254 -8.16 -17.12 14.47
N VAL A 255 -6.89 -16.99 14.08
CA VAL A 255 -6.46 -17.23 12.70
C VAL A 255 -6.70 -18.68 12.28
N LEU A 256 -6.51 -19.67 13.18
CA LEU A 256 -6.88 -21.08 12.95
C LEU A 256 -8.36 -21.30 12.63
N ARG A 257 -9.23 -20.36 13.03
CA ARG A 257 -10.66 -20.39 12.72
C ARG A 257 -10.99 -19.53 11.51
N HIS A 258 -10.03 -18.85 10.88
CA HIS A 258 -10.21 -17.83 9.85
C HIS A 258 -10.94 -16.55 10.32
N GLU A 259 -10.77 -16.20 11.60
CA GLU A 259 -11.16 -14.89 12.12
C GLU A 259 -9.97 -13.93 11.99
N LEU A 260 -9.98 -13.09 10.95
CA LEU A 260 -8.91 -12.14 10.64
C LEU A 260 -9.30 -10.70 11.01
N GLU A 261 -8.31 -9.89 11.35
CA GLU A 261 -8.46 -8.49 11.71
C GLU A 261 -7.78 -7.57 10.68
N SER A 262 -8.53 -6.59 10.18
CA SER A 262 -8.02 -5.53 9.30
C SER A 262 -8.57 -4.19 9.78
N ILE A 263 -7.75 -3.12 9.74
CA ILE A 263 -8.13 -1.78 10.23
C ILE A 263 -8.82 -1.77 11.62
N GLY A 264 -8.48 -2.73 12.48
CA GLY A 264 -9.06 -2.87 13.82
C GLY A 264 -10.46 -3.49 13.90
N LEU A 265 -11.04 -3.95 12.78
CA LEU A 265 -12.30 -4.72 12.80
C LEU A 265 -12.01 -6.19 12.45
N ARG A 266 -12.79 -7.08 13.03
CA ARG A 266 -12.66 -8.53 12.84
C ARG A 266 -13.73 -9.07 11.91
N HIS A 267 -13.34 -10.04 11.09
CA HIS A 267 -14.26 -10.78 10.25
C HIS A 267 -13.94 -12.27 10.28
N GLN A 268 -14.98 -13.08 10.44
CA GLN A 268 -14.92 -14.54 10.43
C GLN A 268 -15.26 -15.03 9.02
N PHE A 269 -14.25 -15.53 8.30
CA PHE A 269 -14.44 -16.12 6.98
C PHE A 269 -14.96 -17.56 7.07
N GLY A 270 -15.39 -18.10 5.93
CA GLY A 270 -15.71 -19.53 5.79
C GLY A 270 -14.44 -20.39 5.66
N PRO A 271 -14.58 -21.64 5.18
CA PRO A 271 -13.45 -22.54 4.95
C PRO A 271 -12.44 -22.01 3.92
N GLU A 272 -12.88 -21.14 3.02
CA GLU A 272 -11.99 -20.38 2.13
C GLU A 272 -12.02 -18.90 2.49
N ILE A 273 -10.84 -18.27 2.56
CA ILE A 273 -10.71 -16.84 2.83
C ILE A 273 -10.85 -16.09 1.50
N ASP A 274 -11.84 -15.20 1.42
CA ASP A 274 -11.94 -14.25 0.30
C ASP A 274 -11.02 -13.06 0.58
N TRP A 275 -9.82 -13.12 0.02
CA TRP A 275 -8.80 -12.08 0.15
C TRP A 275 -9.15 -10.76 -0.56
N THR A 276 -10.20 -10.75 -1.39
CA THR A 276 -10.73 -9.55 -2.05
C THR A 276 -11.88 -8.90 -1.26
N PHE A 277 -12.34 -9.55 -0.19
CA PHE A 277 -13.46 -9.10 0.62
C PHE A 277 -13.20 -7.74 1.27
N ASP A 278 -14.27 -6.97 1.42
CA ASP A 278 -14.28 -5.70 2.14
C ASP A 278 -15.47 -5.64 3.11
N LEU A 279 -15.19 -5.74 4.40
CA LEU A 279 -16.22 -5.70 5.44
C LEU A 279 -16.98 -4.37 5.45
N THR A 280 -16.33 -3.27 5.07
CA THR A 280 -16.90 -1.92 5.13
C THR A 280 -17.86 -1.63 3.98
N THR A 281 -17.82 -2.45 2.92
CA THR A 281 -18.73 -2.34 1.77
C THR A 281 -19.62 -3.57 1.58
N ALA A 282 -19.50 -4.57 2.46
CA ALA A 282 -20.35 -5.74 2.47
C ALA A 282 -21.84 -5.36 2.66
N PRO A 283 -22.79 -6.10 2.04
CA PRO A 283 -24.22 -5.86 2.24
C PRO A 283 -24.61 -5.85 3.73
N GLY A 284 -25.31 -4.80 4.16
CA GLY A 284 -25.71 -4.62 5.56
C GLY A 284 -24.58 -4.18 6.50
N SER A 285 -23.41 -3.79 5.98
CA SER A 285 -22.34 -3.26 6.81
C SER A 285 -22.77 -1.99 7.54
N LYS A 286 -22.42 -1.91 8.83
CA LYS A 286 -22.65 -0.74 9.68
C LYS A 286 -21.50 0.26 9.64
N TYR A 287 -20.41 -0.06 8.93
CA TYR A 287 -19.20 0.74 8.86
C TYR A 287 -19.23 1.65 7.63
N ALA A 288 -18.58 2.81 7.73
CA ALA A 288 -18.39 3.65 6.55
C ALA A 288 -17.41 2.98 5.57
N PRO A 289 -17.61 3.10 4.25
CA PRO A 289 -16.72 2.49 3.25
C PRO A 289 -15.26 2.90 3.45
N ASN A 290 -14.35 1.93 3.52
CA ASN A 290 -12.93 2.15 3.74
C ASN A 290 -12.09 1.09 3.01
N ASN A 291 -11.49 1.49 1.90
CA ASN A 291 -10.66 0.62 1.06
C ASN A 291 -9.44 0.03 1.81
N GLU A 292 -8.99 0.67 2.91
CA GLU A 292 -7.90 0.16 3.75
C GLU A 292 -8.20 -1.22 4.32
N TRP A 293 -9.46 -1.62 4.44
CA TRP A 293 -9.82 -2.97 4.87
C TRP A 293 -9.15 -4.03 3.99
N THR A 294 -9.41 -4.01 2.68
CA THR A 294 -8.89 -5.04 1.77
C THR A 294 -7.37 -4.92 1.62
N TRP A 295 -6.85 -3.68 1.56
CA TRP A 295 -5.43 -3.45 1.43
C TRP A 295 -4.64 -3.97 2.64
N GLN A 296 -5.05 -3.65 3.86
CA GLN A 296 -4.35 -4.12 5.07
C GLN A 296 -4.54 -5.60 5.35
N LEU A 297 -5.67 -6.19 4.96
CA LEU A 297 -5.87 -7.65 4.99
C LEU A 297 -4.74 -8.35 4.21
N ASN A 298 -4.43 -7.82 3.02
CA ASN A 298 -3.39 -8.34 2.13
C ASN A 298 -1.95 -7.96 2.53
N ARG A 299 -1.75 -7.35 3.70
CA ARG A 299 -0.42 -7.25 4.36
C ARG A 299 -0.12 -8.47 5.22
N HIS A 300 -1.14 -9.30 5.52
CA HIS A 300 -1.03 -10.55 6.28
C HIS A 300 -0.47 -10.40 7.71
N ALA A 301 -0.76 -9.29 8.38
CA ALA A 301 -0.25 -9.02 9.74
C ALA A 301 -0.62 -10.14 10.74
N ASP A 302 -1.78 -10.79 10.56
CA ASP A 302 -2.23 -11.90 11.39
C ASP A 302 -1.39 -13.18 11.26
N TRP A 303 -0.73 -13.42 10.13
CA TRP A 303 0.19 -14.56 9.98
C TRP A 303 1.38 -14.46 10.94
N SER A 304 1.78 -13.25 11.32
CA SER A 304 2.82 -13.06 12.35
C SER A 304 2.40 -13.62 13.71
N ALA A 305 1.11 -13.73 14.01
CA ALA A 305 0.62 -14.38 15.22
C ALA A 305 0.82 -15.90 15.17
N LEU A 306 0.59 -16.54 14.01
CA LEU A 306 0.88 -17.95 13.80
C LEU A 306 2.38 -18.23 14.02
N ALA A 307 3.26 -17.39 13.48
CA ALA A 307 4.70 -17.51 13.68
C ALA A 307 5.14 -17.37 15.15
N ARG A 308 4.58 -16.42 15.89
CA ARG A 308 4.86 -16.25 17.33
C ARG A 308 4.35 -17.45 18.14
N ALA A 309 3.13 -17.90 17.90
CA ALA A 309 2.58 -19.07 18.58
C ALA A 309 3.39 -20.34 18.24
N TYR A 310 3.80 -20.55 17.00
CA TYR A 310 4.69 -21.63 16.59
C TYR A 310 6.04 -21.59 17.30
N ARG A 311 6.65 -20.40 17.39
CA ARG A 311 7.92 -20.16 18.10
C ARG A 311 7.81 -20.57 19.56
N ASP A 312 6.73 -20.16 20.23
CA ASP A 312 6.60 -20.29 21.68
C ASP A 312 6.06 -21.66 22.12
N THR A 313 5.29 -22.34 21.27
CA THR A 313 4.66 -23.63 21.62
C THR A 313 5.37 -24.84 21.03
N GLY A 314 5.92 -24.70 19.82
CA GLY A 314 6.33 -25.84 19.00
C GLY A 314 5.19 -26.52 18.22
N ASP A 315 3.95 -26.02 18.30
CA ASP A 315 2.77 -26.68 17.74
C ASP A 315 2.66 -26.50 16.21
N GLU A 316 2.76 -27.61 15.48
CA GLU A 316 2.71 -27.66 14.01
C GLU A 316 1.36 -27.25 13.41
N ARG A 317 0.28 -27.17 14.21
CA ARG A 317 -1.01 -26.65 13.71
C ARG A 317 -0.90 -25.22 13.18
N TYR A 318 -0.06 -24.38 13.79
CA TYR A 318 0.15 -23.00 13.31
C TYR A 318 0.94 -22.96 11.99
N ALA A 319 1.89 -23.87 11.79
CA ALA A 319 2.62 -23.98 10.53
C ALA A 319 1.75 -24.54 9.39
N ARG A 320 0.91 -25.54 9.71
CA ARG A 320 -0.10 -26.09 8.81
C ARG A 320 -1.07 -25.01 8.32
N GLU A 321 -1.58 -24.20 9.25
CA GLU A 321 -2.52 -23.11 8.92
C GLU A 321 -1.86 -22.04 8.06
N PHE A 322 -0.66 -21.58 8.43
CA PHE A 322 0.10 -20.64 7.62
C PHE A 322 0.30 -21.18 6.20
N THR A 323 0.71 -22.44 6.08
CA THR A 323 0.95 -23.08 4.78
C THR A 323 -0.32 -23.13 3.94
N ALA A 324 -1.45 -23.50 4.54
CA ALA A 324 -2.74 -23.56 3.86
C ALA A 324 -3.19 -22.17 3.37
N GLN A 325 -3.13 -21.14 4.23
CA GLN A 325 -3.51 -19.78 3.87
C GLN A 325 -2.58 -19.16 2.83
N MET A 326 -1.26 -19.37 2.94
CA MET A 326 -0.27 -18.88 1.97
C MET A 326 -0.50 -19.50 0.59
N MET A 327 -0.66 -20.83 0.53
CA MET A 327 -0.96 -21.53 -0.73
C MET A 327 -2.28 -21.06 -1.34
N GLN A 328 -3.32 -20.88 -0.53
CA GLN A 328 -4.59 -20.33 -1.00
C GLN A 328 -4.41 -18.92 -1.54
N TRP A 329 -3.75 -18.02 -0.79
CA TRP A 329 -3.55 -16.64 -1.21
C TRP A 329 -2.79 -16.56 -2.54
N VAL A 330 -1.66 -17.25 -2.66
CA VAL A 330 -0.87 -17.26 -3.92
C VAL A 330 -1.74 -17.79 -5.07
N ARG A 331 -2.53 -18.83 -4.83
CA ARG A 331 -3.44 -19.39 -5.84
C ARG A 331 -4.55 -18.41 -6.24
N THR A 332 -5.20 -17.74 -5.29
CA THR A 332 -6.41 -16.93 -5.54
C THR A 332 -6.13 -15.46 -5.80
N CYS A 333 -4.91 -15.01 -5.53
CA CYS A 333 -4.44 -13.65 -5.76
C CYS A 333 -3.19 -13.70 -6.65
N PRO A 334 -3.32 -14.07 -7.94
CA PRO A 334 -2.19 -14.03 -8.86
C PRO A 334 -1.67 -12.60 -8.99
N VAL A 335 -0.35 -12.46 -9.13
CA VAL A 335 0.29 -11.17 -9.43
C VAL A 335 -0.34 -10.54 -10.67
N PRO A 336 -0.61 -9.23 -10.74
CA PRO A 336 -1.19 -8.61 -11.93
C PRO A 336 -0.13 -8.37 -13.03
N GLU A 337 -0.55 -8.35 -14.29
CA GLU A 337 0.35 -8.04 -15.43
C GLU A 337 0.76 -6.56 -15.50
N ASP A 338 -0.04 -5.68 -14.88
CA ASP A 338 0.16 -4.24 -14.79
C ASP A 338 0.01 -3.76 -13.34
N ALA A 339 0.49 -2.56 -13.03
CA ALA A 339 0.25 -1.92 -11.73
C ALA A 339 -1.25 -1.94 -11.34
N ALA A 340 -1.57 -2.66 -10.27
CA ALA A 340 -2.91 -2.77 -9.72
C ALA A 340 -3.09 -1.83 -8.51
N ASN A 341 -2.72 -0.56 -8.65
CA ASN A 341 -2.83 0.46 -7.60
C ASN A 341 -4.26 1.02 -7.48
N THR A 342 -5.25 0.13 -7.34
CA THR A 342 -6.68 0.45 -7.35
C THR A 342 -7.37 0.03 -6.04
N ALA A 343 -8.60 0.51 -5.84
CA ALA A 343 -9.45 0.10 -4.72
C ALA A 343 -9.60 -1.43 -4.67
N ARG A 344 -9.49 -1.99 -3.47
CA ARG A 344 -9.67 -3.44 -3.20
C ARG A 344 -8.66 -4.38 -3.90
N SER A 345 -7.59 -3.85 -4.47
CA SER A 345 -6.51 -4.67 -5.01
C SER A 345 -5.77 -5.45 -3.92
N THR A 346 -5.46 -6.72 -4.17
CA THR A 346 -4.63 -7.57 -3.31
C THR A 346 -3.12 -7.35 -3.58
N TRP A 347 -2.78 -6.62 -4.65
CA TRP A 347 -1.43 -6.40 -5.17
C TRP A 347 -1.14 -4.93 -5.48
N ARG A 348 -1.66 -3.97 -4.70
CA ARG A 348 -1.06 -2.63 -4.79
C ARG A 348 0.43 -2.75 -4.48
N THR A 349 1.22 -1.99 -5.21
CA THR A 349 2.68 -1.93 -5.10
C THR A 349 3.16 -1.72 -3.66
N ILE A 350 2.49 -0.85 -2.89
CA ILE A 350 2.72 -0.66 -1.45
C ILE A 350 2.57 -1.96 -0.63
N GLU A 351 1.45 -2.68 -0.76
CA GLU A 351 1.24 -3.95 -0.06
C GLU A 351 2.24 -5.03 -0.50
N ALA A 352 2.58 -5.08 -1.79
CA ALA A 352 3.60 -5.99 -2.29
C ALA A 352 4.98 -5.71 -1.66
N GLY A 353 5.39 -4.45 -1.57
CA GLY A 353 6.61 -4.03 -0.87
C GLY A 353 6.61 -4.41 0.62
N ILE A 354 5.50 -4.11 1.32
CA ILE A 354 5.34 -4.44 2.74
C ILE A 354 5.42 -5.94 3.00
N ARG A 355 4.72 -6.77 2.20
CA ARG A 355 4.80 -8.23 2.34
C ARG A 355 6.23 -8.71 2.18
N ALA A 356 6.90 -8.27 1.12
CA ALA A 356 8.24 -8.69 0.74
C ALA A 356 9.34 -8.28 1.74
N ALA A 357 9.18 -7.15 2.44
CA ALA A 357 10.17 -6.66 3.41
C ALA A 357 9.88 -7.05 4.86
N GLN A 358 8.61 -7.11 5.27
CA GLN A 358 8.26 -7.14 6.69
C GLN A 358 7.75 -8.51 7.13
N VAL A 359 6.61 -8.94 6.59
CA VAL A 359 5.88 -10.09 7.13
C VAL A 359 6.42 -11.39 6.55
N TRP A 360 6.58 -11.49 5.22
CA TRP A 360 6.88 -12.77 4.58
C TRP A 360 8.27 -13.32 4.87
N PRO A 361 9.35 -12.51 4.94
CA PRO A 361 10.66 -13.02 5.35
C PRO A 361 10.63 -13.69 6.72
N ASP A 362 9.97 -13.07 7.69
CA ASP A 362 9.80 -13.61 9.04
C ASP A 362 9.11 -14.99 9.01
N LEU A 363 8.04 -15.12 8.22
CA LEU A 363 7.31 -16.38 8.07
C LEU A 363 8.15 -17.45 7.36
N PHE A 364 8.84 -17.08 6.28
CA PHE A 364 9.70 -17.98 5.52
C PHE A 364 10.76 -18.62 6.42
N TYR A 365 11.53 -17.82 7.16
CA TYR A 365 12.56 -18.34 8.06
C TYR A 365 11.97 -19.06 9.29
N ARG A 366 10.82 -18.60 9.81
CA ARG A 366 10.19 -19.24 10.98
C ARG A 366 9.73 -20.65 10.69
N PHE A 367 9.11 -20.87 9.53
CA PHE A 367 8.50 -22.15 9.16
C PHE A 367 9.40 -23.01 8.26
N LEU A 368 10.57 -22.53 7.84
CA LEU A 368 11.46 -23.20 6.88
C LEU A 368 11.72 -24.68 7.18
N LEU A 369 11.84 -25.03 8.45
CA LEU A 369 12.15 -26.38 8.93
C LEU A 369 10.92 -27.15 9.44
N SER A 370 9.72 -26.55 9.39
CA SER A 370 8.50 -27.27 9.71
C SER A 370 8.21 -28.32 8.63
N PRO A 371 7.79 -29.54 8.98
CA PRO A 371 7.33 -30.54 8.01
C PRO A 371 6.05 -30.11 7.28
N GLU A 372 5.26 -29.20 7.86
CA GLU A 372 4.04 -28.67 7.25
C GLU A 372 4.34 -27.69 6.12
N PHE A 373 5.50 -27.02 6.16
CA PHE A 373 5.97 -26.19 5.04
C PHE A 373 6.65 -27.08 3.99
N THR A 374 5.79 -27.81 3.27
CA THR A 374 6.16 -28.81 2.27
C THR A 374 7.05 -28.23 1.16
N ASP A 375 7.73 -29.10 0.41
CA ASP A 375 8.57 -28.68 -0.72
C ASP A 375 7.78 -27.84 -1.74
N GLU A 376 6.53 -28.23 -2.02
CA GLU A 376 5.66 -27.49 -2.93
C GLU A 376 5.32 -26.10 -2.39
N ALA A 377 4.99 -26.00 -1.10
CA ALA A 377 4.66 -24.73 -0.48
C ALA A 377 5.87 -23.79 -0.41
N LEU A 378 7.04 -24.33 -0.06
CA LEU A 378 8.29 -23.58 -0.04
C LEU A 378 8.59 -23.02 -1.43
N VAL A 379 8.60 -23.87 -2.46
CA VAL A 379 8.88 -23.43 -3.83
C VAL A 379 7.82 -22.46 -4.35
N THR A 380 6.55 -22.66 -4.01
CA THR A 380 5.46 -21.72 -4.35
C THR A 380 5.69 -20.34 -3.73
N MET A 381 6.11 -20.28 -2.46
CA MET A 381 6.42 -19.01 -1.81
C MET A 381 7.65 -18.34 -2.44
N VAL A 382 8.68 -19.11 -2.82
CA VAL A 382 9.86 -18.60 -3.55
C VAL A 382 9.48 -18.01 -4.91
N LYS A 383 8.61 -18.69 -5.68
CA LYS A 383 8.04 -18.12 -6.92
C LYS A 383 7.31 -16.82 -6.63
N SER A 384 6.48 -16.79 -5.60
CA SER A 384 5.74 -15.58 -5.27
C SER A 384 6.66 -14.43 -4.84
N PHE A 385 7.75 -14.67 -4.11
CA PHE A 385 8.77 -13.65 -3.85
C PHE A 385 9.38 -13.11 -5.15
N ALA A 386 9.72 -13.98 -6.11
CA ALA A 386 10.20 -13.55 -7.42
C ALA A 386 9.15 -12.72 -8.18
N GLU A 387 7.88 -13.12 -8.14
CA GLU A 387 6.76 -12.33 -8.70
C GLU A 387 6.63 -10.96 -8.04
N HIS A 388 6.84 -10.84 -6.72
CA HIS A 388 6.88 -9.54 -6.05
C HIS A 388 8.00 -8.66 -6.62
N ALA A 389 9.22 -9.17 -6.76
CA ALA A 389 10.32 -8.38 -7.33
C ALA A 389 10.09 -8.01 -8.80
N MET A 390 9.63 -8.98 -9.62
CA MET A 390 9.30 -8.76 -11.04
C MET A 390 8.13 -7.79 -11.22
N TYR A 391 7.22 -7.70 -10.25
CA TYR A 391 6.11 -6.75 -10.25
C TYR A 391 6.52 -5.36 -9.77
N LEU A 392 7.33 -5.25 -8.71
CA LEU A 392 7.76 -3.97 -8.15
C LEU A 392 8.71 -3.22 -9.08
N LEU A 393 9.68 -3.93 -9.69
CA LEU A 393 10.72 -3.32 -10.52
C LEU A 393 10.19 -2.44 -11.67
N PRO A 394 9.21 -2.85 -12.49
CA PRO A 394 8.67 -2.03 -13.58
C PRO A 394 7.57 -1.05 -13.17
N HIS A 395 7.15 -1.04 -11.89
CA HIS A 395 6.03 -0.22 -11.41
C HIS A 395 6.40 0.69 -10.22
N PRO A 396 7.54 1.41 -10.24
CA PRO A 396 7.87 2.34 -9.17
C PRO A 396 6.86 3.49 -9.11
N THR A 397 6.55 3.92 -7.89
CA THR A 397 5.73 5.10 -7.63
C THR A 397 6.58 6.28 -7.14
N SER A 398 6.17 6.98 -6.07
CA SER A 398 6.85 8.16 -5.52
C SER A 398 6.47 8.35 -4.06
N GLY A 399 7.18 9.19 -3.31
CA GLY A 399 6.84 9.49 -1.92
C GLY A 399 6.94 8.23 -1.05
N ASN A 400 6.19 8.16 0.05
CA ASN A 400 6.30 7.04 0.98
C ASN A 400 6.09 5.66 0.33
N TRP A 401 5.32 5.57 -0.76
CA TRP A 401 5.10 4.32 -1.50
C TRP A 401 6.39 3.76 -2.08
N LEU A 402 7.20 4.61 -2.72
CA LEU A 402 8.48 4.19 -3.30
C LEU A 402 9.45 3.70 -2.22
N CYS A 403 9.37 4.25 -0.99
CA CYS A 403 10.14 3.75 0.14
C CYS A 403 9.77 2.30 0.49
N MET A 404 8.49 1.97 0.50
CA MET A 404 8.01 0.60 0.79
C MET A 404 8.29 -0.38 -0.36
N GLU A 405 8.12 0.07 -1.60
CA GLU A 405 8.44 -0.69 -2.82
C GLU A 405 9.92 -1.03 -2.89
N GLY A 406 10.80 -0.03 -2.75
CA GLY A 406 12.25 -0.20 -2.73
C GLY A 406 12.71 -1.11 -1.60
N ASN A 407 12.16 -0.94 -0.39
CA ASN A 407 12.50 -1.80 0.74
C ASN A 407 12.14 -3.28 0.45
N GLY A 408 10.95 -3.55 -0.10
CA GLY A 408 10.53 -4.89 -0.52
C GLY A 408 11.42 -5.48 -1.61
N LEU A 409 11.71 -4.71 -2.67
CA LEU A 409 12.55 -5.14 -3.78
C LEU A 409 13.98 -5.47 -3.31
N PHE A 410 14.55 -4.64 -2.43
CA PHE A 410 15.85 -4.90 -1.79
C PHE A 410 15.83 -6.22 -1.01
N HIS A 411 14.82 -6.43 -0.16
CA HIS A 411 14.71 -7.64 0.66
C HIS A 411 14.66 -8.91 -0.20
N VAL A 412 13.89 -8.92 -1.29
CA VAL A 412 13.88 -10.09 -2.19
C VAL A 412 15.25 -10.31 -2.83
N GLY A 413 15.89 -9.24 -3.33
CA GLY A 413 17.21 -9.33 -3.94
C GLY A 413 18.31 -9.79 -2.97
N VAL A 414 18.21 -9.48 -1.68
CA VAL A 414 19.14 -9.98 -0.65
C VAL A 414 18.86 -11.42 -0.29
N LEU A 415 17.60 -11.78 -0.03
CA LEU A 415 17.23 -13.08 0.55
C LEU A 415 17.21 -14.21 -0.48
N PHE A 416 17.18 -13.89 -1.78
CA PHE A 416 17.16 -14.87 -2.86
C PHE A 416 18.23 -14.56 -3.93
N PRO A 417 19.53 -14.57 -3.56
CA PRO A 417 20.64 -14.25 -4.46
C PRO A 417 20.81 -15.26 -5.61
N GLU A 418 20.11 -16.40 -5.55
CA GLU A 418 20.11 -17.44 -6.57
C GLU A 418 19.43 -17.00 -7.88
N PHE A 419 18.57 -15.98 -7.84
CA PHE A 419 17.97 -15.43 -9.06
C PHE A 419 18.98 -14.63 -9.87
N LYS A 420 18.96 -14.77 -11.20
CA LYS A 420 19.83 -14.04 -12.12
C LYS A 420 19.73 -12.52 -11.96
N ASP A 421 18.52 -12.02 -11.68
CA ASP A 421 18.23 -10.59 -11.50
C ASP A 421 18.38 -10.09 -10.05
N ALA A 422 18.76 -10.95 -9.10
CA ALA A 422 18.82 -10.56 -7.68
C ALA A 422 19.72 -9.35 -7.41
N ALA A 423 20.86 -9.26 -8.11
CA ALA A 423 21.75 -8.10 -8.02
C ALA A 423 21.07 -6.82 -8.52
N LYS A 424 20.44 -6.88 -9.70
CA LYS A 424 19.67 -5.77 -10.28
C LYS A 424 18.58 -5.30 -9.33
N TRP A 425 17.84 -6.21 -8.69
CA TRP A 425 16.81 -5.84 -7.72
C TRP A 425 17.38 -5.08 -6.53
N ARG A 426 18.52 -5.54 -5.96
CA ARG A 426 19.18 -4.83 -4.86
C ARG A 426 19.68 -3.46 -5.27
N ASP A 427 20.40 -3.39 -6.39
CA ASP A 427 21.07 -2.18 -6.83
C ASP A 427 20.04 -1.09 -7.18
N THR A 428 18.99 -1.44 -7.93
CA THR A 428 17.90 -0.51 -8.24
C THR A 428 17.14 -0.05 -7.00
N ALA A 429 16.90 -0.93 -6.03
CA ALA A 429 16.25 -0.54 -4.79
C ALA A 429 17.10 0.43 -3.95
N VAL A 430 18.42 0.21 -3.89
CA VAL A 430 19.35 1.13 -3.21
C VAL A 430 19.37 2.48 -3.92
N GLU A 431 19.42 2.50 -5.26
CA GLU A 431 19.34 3.74 -6.05
C GLU A 431 18.07 4.54 -5.74
N TRP A 432 16.90 3.89 -5.73
CA TRP A 432 15.63 4.54 -5.40
C TRP A 432 15.65 5.12 -3.99
N LEU A 433 15.94 4.31 -2.98
CA LEU A 433 15.87 4.74 -1.58
C LEU A 433 16.89 5.82 -1.24
N TYR A 434 18.10 5.71 -1.80
CA TYR A 434 19.14 6.72 -1.61
C TYR A 434 18.74 8.07 -2.23
N ALA A 435 18.09 8.07 -3.39
CA ALA A 435 17.53 9.29 -3.98
C ALA A 435 16.36 9.84 -3.13
N GLU A 436 15.49 8.97 -2.62
CA GLU A 436 14.33 9.38 -1.82
C GLU A 436 14.71 9.99 -0.46
N MET A 437 15.88 9.68 0.11
CA MET A 437 16.41 10.38 1.28
C MET A 437 16.70 11.87 1.05
N GLU A 438 16.84 12.28 -0.21
CA GLU A 438 16.99 13.69 -0.59
C GLU A 438 15.66 14.24 -1.11
N ASN A 439 14.91 13.46 -1.89
CA ASN A 439 13.64 13.92 -2.47
C ASN A 439 12.53 14.08 -1.42
N GLN A 440 12.53 13.27 -0.36
CA GLN A 440 11.45 13.22 0.64
C GLN A 440 11.81 13.77 2.00
N VAL A 441 13.07 14.10 2.27
CA VAL A 441 13.51 14.59 3.57
C VAL A 441 14.09 15.98 3.36
N TYR A 442 13.46 16.97 3.97
CA TYR A 442 13.97 18.33 3.93
C TYR A 442 15.37 18.43 4.55
N PRO A 443 16.15 19.47 4.23
CA PRO A 443 17.45 19.69 4.85
C PRO A 443 17.42 19.79 6.38
N ASP A 444 16.27 20.17 6.97
CA ASP A 444 16.04 20.21 8.42
C ASP A 444 15.59 18.86 9.04
N GLY A 445 15.57 17.78 8.25
CA GLY A 445 15.33 16.41 8.70
C GLY A 445 13.87 15.95 8.67
N VAL A 446 12.90 16.85 8.46
CA VAL A 446 11.48 16.47 8.43
C VAL A 446 11.10 15.90 7.07
N GLN A 447 10.23 14.89 7.06
CA GLN A 447 9.77 14.26 5.83
C GLN A 447 8.66 15.12 5.18
N ILE A 448 8.66 15.26 3.85
CA ILE A 448 7.87 16.26 3.10
C ILE A 448 6.34 16.09 3.18
N GLU A 449 5.82 14.98 3.69
CA GLU A 449 4.38 14.80 3.95
C GLU A 449 3.96 15.45 5.27
N LEU A 450 4.91 15.92 6.07
CA LEU A 450 4.71 16.67 7.31
C LEU A 450 3.91 15.90 8.39
N SER A 451 3.59 14.63 8.14
CA SER A 451 2.95 13.75 9.12
C SER A 451 4.00 13.05 9.97
N SER A 452 3.84 13.13 11.30
CA SER A 452 4.69 12.40 12.24
C SER A 452 4.64 10.88 12.04
N GLY A 453 3.49 10.35 11.60
CA GLY A 453 3.35 8.93 11.25
C GLY A 453 4.15 8.56 10.00
N TYR A 454 3.99 9.32 8.91
CA TYR A 454 4.65 9.01 7.63
C TYR A 454 6.14 9.36 7.61
N HIS A 455 6.58 10.27 8.49
CA HIS A 455 7.99 10.44 8.82
C HIS A 455 8.62 9.10 9.25
N HIS A 456 8.02 8.43 10.24
CA HIS A 456 8.51 7.13 10.71
C HIS A 456 8.28 5.99 9.72
N VAL A 457 7.25 6.04 8.86
CA VAL A 457 7.10 5.08 7.76
C VAL A 457 8.32 5.16 6.85
N SER A 458 8.71 6.35 6.42
CA SER A 458 9.87 6.55 5.54
C SER A 458 11.17 6.13 6.24
N LEU A 459 11.41 6.64 7.46
CA LEU A 459 12.56 6.28 8.29
C LEU A 459 12.71 4.76 8.47
N SER A 460 11.62 4.06 8.78
CA SER A 460 11.63 2.61 9.00
C SER A 460 11.99 1.81 7.75
N ASN A 461 11.58 2.29 6.56
CA ASN A 461 11.92 1.64 5.29
C ASN A 461 13.39 1.89 4.91
N PHE A 462 13.92 3.09 5.15
CA PHE A 462 15.34 3.38 4.98
C PHE A 462 16.23 2.51 5.90
N LEU A 463 15.84 2.38 7.18
CA LEU A 463 16.52 1.53 8.16
C LEU A 463 16.35 0.04 7.87
N GLY A 464 15.24 -0.39 7.26
CA GLY A 464 15.03 -1.77 6.83
C GLY A 464 16.15 -2.25 5.91
N VAL A 465 16.48 -1.43 4.89
CA VAL A 465 17.59 -1.72 3.96
C VAL A 465 18.94 -1.70 4.67
N PHE A 466 19.21 -0.69 5.51
CA PHE A 466 20.46 -0.62 6.26
C PHE A 466 20.68 -1.88 7.12
N ARG A 467 19.68 -2.27 7.92
CA ARG A 467 19.77 -3.42 8.83
C ARG A 467 20.01 -4.72 8.08
N LEU A 468 19.27 -4.95 6.99
CA LEU A 468 19.43 -6.18 6.23
C LEU A 468 20.76 -6.23 5.49
N ALA A 469 21.22 -5.10 4.96
CA ALA A 469 22.52 -4.98 4.31
C ALA A 469 23.66 -5.28 5.29
N GLN A 470 23.63 -4.66 6.48
CA GLN A 470 24.60 -4.91 7.54
C GLN A 470 24.61 -6.38 7.98
N LEU A 471 23.43 -7.00 8.11
CA LEU A 471 23.32 -8.40 8.50
C LEU A 471 23.92 -9.38 7.48
N ASN A 472 23.96 -8.98 6.20
CA ASN A 472 24.37 -9.82 5.07
C ASN A 472 25.65 -9.34 4.38
N ASP A 473 26.41 -8.45 5.03
CA ASP A 473 27.69 -7.92 4.53
C ASP A 473 27.57 -7.26 3.13
N ILE A 474 26.46 -6.58 2.88
CA ILE A 474 26.20 -5.85 1.62
C ILE A 474 26.60 -4.39 1.77
N ALA A 475 27.42 -3.91 0.82
CA ALA A 475 27.83 -2.52 0.78
C ALA A 475 26.67 -1.60 0.38
N LEU A 476 26.50 -0.52 1.14
CA LEU A 476 25.65 0.62 0.82
C LEU A 476 26.53 1.86 0.58
N PRO A 477 26.00 2.96 0.00
CA PRO A 477 26.70 4.23 -0.05
C PRO A 477 27.26 4.63 1.33
N ALA A 478 28.49 5.15 1.37
CA ALA A 478 29.23 5.35 2.61
C ALA A 478 28.55 6.34 3.58
N ASP A 479 27.77 7.29 3.05
CA ASP A 479 27.01 8.29 3.81
C ASP A 479 25.54 7.89 4.03
N TYR A 480 25.11 6.66 3.66
CA TYR A 480 23.72 6.21 3.75
C TYR A 480 23.14 6.39 5.16
N LEU A 481 23.83 5.89 6.19
CA LEU A 481 23.37 6.02 7.57
C LEU A 481 23.38 7.48 8.06
N LYS A 482 24.39 8.25 7.65
CA LYS A 482 24.51 9.68 7.99
C LYS A 482 23.37 10.52 7.43
N ARG A 483 22.86 10.19 6.24
CA ARG A 483 21.68 10.86 5.65
C ARG A 483 20.39 10.64 6.44
N ILE A 484 20.27 9.49 7.10
CA ILE A 484 19.12 9.14 7.94
C ILE A 484 19.20 9.84 9.30
N GLU A 485 20.40 10.09 9.81
CA GLU A 485 20.63 10.69 11.14
C GLU A 485 19.80 11.95 11.39
N ARG A 486 19.77 12.89 10.43
CA ARG A 486 19.02 14.16 10.53
C ARG A 486 17.51 13.98 10.75
N MET A 487 16.93 12.85 10.35
CA MET A 487 15.51 12.59 10.56
C MET A 487 15.16 12.53 12.05
N TYR A 488 16.08 12.04 12.88
CA TYR A 488 15.90 11.97 14.32
C TYR A 488 15.93 13.34 15.02
N ASP A 489 16.33 14.42 14.34
CA ASP A 489 16.21 15.77 14.90
C ASP A 489 14.73 16.14 15.10
N PHE A 490 13.84 15.65 14.23
CA PHE A 490 12.40 15.80 14.43
C PHE A 490 11.93 15.10 15.71
N ASP A 491 12.32 13.83 15.91
CA ASP A 491 12.02 13.08 17.14
C ASP A 491 12.52 13.81 18.39
N VAL A 492 13.76 14.30 18.36
CA VAL A 492 14.40 14.96 19.50
C VAL A 492 13.71 16.27 19.87
N TYR A 493 13.48 17.15 18.90
CA TYR A 493 13.03 18.51 19.20
C TYR A 493 11.51 18.66 19.18
N ALA A 494 10.79 17.90 18.35
CA ALA A 494 9.33 17.97 18.28
C ALA A 494 8.63 17.09 19.32
N ALA A 495 9.33 16.21 20.04
CA ALA A 495 8.69 15.45 21.10
C ALA A 495 8.21 16.34 22.25
N MET A 496 6.97 16.09 22.65
CA MET A 496 6.34 16.69 23.82
C MET A 496 7.01 16.18 25.12
N PRO A 497 6.77 16.85 26.26
CA PRO A 497 7.33 16.45 27.56
C PRO A 497 7.08 14.99 27.96
N ASP A 498 5.98 14.39 27.48
CA ASP A 498 5.63 12.98 27.71
C ASP A 498 6.31 11.99 26.75
N ARG A 499 7.31 12.45 25.99
CA ARG A 499 8.13 11.67 25.03
C ARG A 499 7.34 11.19 23.81
N ARG A 500 6.23 11.83 23.49
CA ARG A 500 5.49 11.54 22.25
C ARG A 500 5.67 12.63 21.22
N LEU A 501 5.80 12.26 19.96
CA LEU A 501 5.58 13.19 18.85
C LEU A 501 4.11 13.65 18.83
N PRO A 502 3.83 14.87 18.36
CA PRO A 502 2.46 15.33 18.14
C PRO A 502 1.81 14.57 16.97
N GLY A 503 0.50 14.40 17.02
CA GLY A 503 -0.29 13.78 15.96
C GLY A 503 -0.59 14.71 14.79
N VAL A 504 0.41 15.42 14.25
CA VAL A 504 0.22 16.35 13.12
C VAL A 504 -0.17 15.61 11.83
N GLN A 505 -1.05 16.22 11.03
CA GLN A 505 -1.51 15.68 9.74
C GLN A 505 -2.11 14.26 9.92
N ASP A 506 -1.92 13.32 8.98
CA ASP A 506 -2.27 11.91 9.24
C ASP A 506 -1.31 11.18 10.21
N GLY A 507 -0.77 11.89 11.19
CA GLY A 507 0.06 11.36 12.27
C GLY A 507 -0.75 10.92 13.48
N GLY A 508 -0.12 10.13 14.34
CA GLY A 508 -0.63 9.77 15.66
C GLY A 508 0.37 10.15 16.73
N TYR A 509 -0.09 10.25 17.99
CA TYR A 509 0.77 10.54 19.13
C TYR A 509 1.68 9.34 19.44
N MET A 510 2.92 9.38 18.93
CA MET A 510 3.84 8.24 18.92
C MET A 510 4.95 8.40 19.96
N ASP A 511 5.16 7.38 20.79
CA ASP A 511 6.29 7.30 21.72
C ASP A 511 7.61 7.07 20.97
N ILE A 512 8.54 8.02 21.12
CA ILE A 512 9.85 8.03 20.43
C ILE A 512 10.97 7.32 21.19
N ARG A 513 10.74 6.84 22.43
CA ARG A 513 11.82 6.23 23.23
C ARG A 513 12.38 4.97 22.59
N ARG A 514 11.51 4.15 21.97
CA ARG A 514 11.94 2.95 21.25
C ARG A 514 12.72 3.29 19.97
N PRO A 515 12.21 4.14 19.05
CA PRO A 515 13.00 4.63 17.92
C PRO A 515 14.36 5.21 18.31
N LEU A 516 14.40 6.07 19.33
CA LEU A 516 15.67 6.67 19.79
C LEU A 516 16.57 5.68 20.53
N GLY A 517 16.03 4.59 21.09
CA GLY A 517 16.84 3.50 21.60
C GLY A 517 17.59 2.71 20.52
N GLU A 518 17.01 2.60 19.32
CA GLU A 518 17.72 2.09 18.14
C GLU A 518 18.73 3.12 17.64
N ALA A 519 18.32 4.39 17.54
CA ALA A 519 19.18 5.50 17.12
C ALA A 519 20.43 5.65 18.00
N ALA A 520 20.29 5.56 19.33
CA ALA A 520 21.40 5.65 20.28
C ALA A 520 22.49 4.56 20.08
N ARG A 521 22.13 3.41 19.51
CA ARG A 521 23.08 2.35 19.16
C ARG A 521 23.78 2.64 17.83
N LEU A 522 23.07 3.24 16.89
CA LEU A 522 23.59 3.61 15.57
C LEU A 522 24.48 4.87 15.63
N PHE A 523 24.16 5.79 16.53
CA PHE A 523 24.79 7.11 16.70
C PHE A 523 25.16 7.35 18.18
N PRO A 524 26.12 6.60 18.75
CA PRO A 524 26.45 6.66 20.18
C PRO A 524 27.01 8.02 20.65
N GLU A 525 27.44 8.87 19.72
CA GLU A 525 27.85 10.25 19.94
C GLU A 525 26.69 11.21 20.21
N ARG A 526 25.47 10.89 19.76
CA ARG A 526 24.24 11.67 19.98
C ARG A 526 23.66 11.34 21.36
N LYS A 527 24.23 11.94 22.42
CA LYS A 527 23.88 11.65 23.83
C LYS A 527 22.42 11.90 24.17
N GLU A 528 21.76 12.76 23.43
CA GLU A 528 20.34 13.04 23.54
C GLU A 528 19.45 11.87 23.10
N PHE A 529 19.91 11.02 22.19
CA PHE A 529 19.16 9.82 21.80
C PHE A 529 19.08 8.83 22.97
N LEU A 530 20.19 8.62 23.68
CA LEU A 530 20.23 7.78 24.88
C LEU A 530 19.40 8.37 26.03
N TRP A 531 19.43 9.70 26.16
CA TRP A 531 18.62 10.44 27.12
C TRP A 531 17.13 10.18 26.94
N TYR A 532 16.63 10.29 25.72
CA TYR A 532 15.25 9.91 25.41
C TYR A 532 14.98 8.42 25.64
N ALA A 533 15.84 7.54 25.12
CA ALA A 533 15.66 6.10 25.20
C ALA A 533 15.55 5.58 26.64
N THR A 534 16.22 6.24 27.58
CA THR A 534 16.26 5.87 29.00
C THR A 534 15.33 6.71 29.87
N ASP A 535 14.52 7.58 29.26
CA ASP A 535 13.63 8.52 29.93
C ASP A 535 14.36 9.41 30.95
N GLY A 536 15.50 9.96 30.51
CA GLY A 536 16.33 10.91 31.24
C GLY A 536 17.34 10.31 32.22
N LYS A 537 17.47 8.98 32.30
CA LYS A 537 18.35 8.32 33.28
C LYS A 537 19.84 8.32 32.88
N GLU A 538 20.13 8.23 31.58
CA GLU A 538 21.48 8.18 31.02
C GLU A 538 21.58 9.07 29.79
N GLY A 539 22.78 9.53 29.42
CA GLY A 539 22.94 10.48 28.31
C GLY A 539 22.78 11.93 28.76
N GLU A 540 22.51 12.83 27.82
CA GLU A 540 22.41 14.29 28.07
C GLU A 540 21.15 14.85 27.41
N PRO A 541 20.39 15.74 28.06
CA PRO A 541 19.22 16.36 27.43
C PRO A 541 19.66 17.22 26.23
N PRO A 542 18.78 17.45 25.24
CA PRO A 542 19.16 18.25 24.09
C PRO A 542 19.52 19.69 24.49
N ALA A 543 20.56 20.23 23.84
CA ALA A 543 21.21 21.46 24.27
C ALA A 543 20.36 22.73 24.07
N LYS A 544 19.46 22.72 23.08
CA LYS A 544 18.55 23.84 22.78
C LYS A 544 17.15 23.48 23.25
N THR A 545 16.49 24.35 24.00
CA THR A 545 15.08 24.14 24.35
C THR A 545 14.19 24.33 23.11
N SER A 546 14.09 25.56 22.62
CA SER A 546 13.25 25.92 21.48
C SER A 546 13.98 25.71 20.16
N TYR A 547 13.27 25.24 19.13
CA TYR A 547 13.85 24.77 17.88
C TYR A 547 12.96 25.10 16.68
N ALA A 548 13.56 25.41 15.54
CA ALA A 548 12.85 25.67 14.30
C ALA A 548 13.27 24.68 13.21
N PHE A 549 12.27 24.13 12.52
CA PHE A 549 12.40 23.37 11.29
C PHE A 549 11.94 24.27 10.13
N PRO A 550 12.86 25.05 9.53
CA PRO A 550 12.47 26.15 8.65
C PRO A 550 11.98 25.72 7.27
N TYR A 551 12.19 24.47 6.85
CA TYR A 551 11.60 23.93 5.62
C TYR A 551 10.24 23.28 5.90
N ALA A 552 10.16 22.51 6.99
CA ALA A 552 8.90 21.93 7.45
C ALA A 552 7.90 22.99 7.90
N GLY A 553 8.41 24.13 8.36
CA GLY A 553 7.67 25.20 9.03
C GLY A 553 7.16 24.80 10.41
N TYR A 554 7.85 23.91 11.12
CA TYR A 554 7.51 23.55 12.49
C TYR A 554 8.39 24.30 13.48
N PHE A 555 7.74 25.02 14.40
CA PHE A 555 8.42 25.84 15.39
C PHE A 555 8.05 25.34 16.78
N ILE A 556 9.04 24.87 17.51
CA ILE A 556 8.90 24.32 18.85
C ILE A 556 9.35 25.36 19.86
N MET A 557 8.43 25.78 20.74
CA MET A 557 8.72 26.64 21.89
C MET A 557 8.61 25.81 23.16
N ARG A 558 9.63 25.80 24.02
CA ARG A 558 9.54 25.05 25.28
C ARG A 558 10.35 25.65 26.43
N SER A 559 9.84 25.50 27.65
CA SER A 559 10.51 25.96 28.87
C SER A 559 11.58 24.99 29.39
N GLY A 560 11.56 23.73 28.93
CA GLY A 560 12.48 22.69 29.38
C GLY A 560 12.08 21.30 28.90
N TRP A 561 12.71 20.27 29.48
CA TRP A 561 12.55 18.86 29.08
C TRP A 561 11.86 17.97 30.13
N GLU A 562 11.54 18.56 31.28
CA GLU A 562 10.84 17.92 32.39
C GLU A 562 9.39 17.57 32.02
N PRO A 563 8.78 16.54 32.64
CA PRO A 563 7.41 16.10 32.31
C PRO A 563 6.33 17.18 32.44
N ASP A 564 6.55 18.20 33.27
CA ASP A 564 5.63 19.31 33.52
C ASP A 564 5.95 20.58 32.73
N ALA A 565 7.00 20.56 31.88
CA ALA A 565 7.41 21.70 31.08
C ALA A 565 6.29 22.19 30.14
N CYS A 566 6.31 23.49 29.85
CA CYS A 566 5.50 24.09 28.80
C CYS A 566 6.16 23.80 27.45
N TRP A 567 5.36 23.35 26.49
CA TRP A 567 5.75 23.02 25.13
C TRP A 567 4.63 23.43 24.18
N MET A 568 5.00 24.03 23.06
CA MET A 568 4.09 24.35 21.98
C MET A 568 4.74 24.05 20.63
N LEU A 569 4.00 23.39 19.74
CA LEU A 569 4.27 23.38 18.32
C LEU A 569 3.39 24.44 17.65
N PHE A 570 4.01 25.29 16.84
CA PHE A 570 3.35 26.20 15.93
C PHE A 570 3.64 25.77 14.48
N ASP A 571 2.57 25.57 13.70
CA ASP A 571 2.65 25.11 12.32
C ASP A 571 2.63 26.30 11.33
N GLY A 572 3.79 26.71 10.86
CA GLY A 572 3.94 27.63 9.72
C GLY A 572 4.13 26.92 8.38
N GLY A 573 4.01 25.60 8.33
CA GLY A 573 4.44 24.74 7.23
C GLY A 573 3.80 25.02 5.88
N PRO A 574 4.44 24.52 4.80
CA PRO A 574 3.78 24.45 3.50
C PRO A 574 2.66 23.39 3.56
N PHE A 575 1.97 23.16 2.45
CA PHE A 575 0.89 22.16 2.47
C PHE A 575 1.42 20.71 2.53
N GLY A 576 2.63 20.42 2.04
CA GLY A 576 3.25 19.08 2.10
C GLY A 576 3.01 18.22 0.85
N TYR A 577 3.44 16.96 0.83
CA TYR A 577 3.30 16.12 -0.37
C TYR A 577 2.03 15.25 -0.41
N GLY A 578 1.61 14.76 0.75
CA GLY A 578 0.48 13.84 0.96
C GLY A 578 0.02 13.90 2.40
N HIS A 579 -1.09 13.25 2.73
CA HIS A 579 -1.59 13.15 4.11
C HIS A 579 -1.95 14.48 4.81
N GLN A 580 -2.23 15.49 4.00
CA GLN A 580 -2.32 16.90 4.39
C GLN A 580 -3.71 17.26 4.92
N HIS A 581 -3.74 18.17 5.88
CA HIS A 581 -4.88 18.83 6.49
C HIS A 581 -4.87 20.33 6.15
N GLU A 582 -6.02 20.99 6.23
CA GLU A 582 -6.15 22.45 6.04
C GLU A 582 -5.90 23.17 7.38
N ASP A 583 -4.67 23.10 7.89
CA ASP A 583 -4.29 23.39 9.27
C ASP A 583 -3.11 24.37 9.43
N LYS A 584 -2.78 25.20 8.43
CA LYS A 584 -1.69 26.16 8.59
C LYS A 584 -1.98 27.11 9.76
N LEU A 585 -0.95 27.50 10.48
CA LEU A 585 -1.01 28.31 11.72
C LEU A 585 -1.66 27.58 12.91
N ASN A 586 -1.78 26.25 12.84
CA ASN A 586 -2.25 25.44 13.96
C ASN A 586 -1.25 25.49 15.13
N VAL A 587 -1.79 25.32 16.34
CA VAL A 587 -1.01 25.22 17.57
C VAL A 587 -1.38 23.97 18.34
N ILE A 588 -0.36 23.29 18.87
CA ILE A 588 -0.51 22.16 19.79
C ILE A 588 0.22 22.54 21.06
N VAL A 589 -0.43 22.39 22.21
CA VAL A 589 0.11 22.87 23.50
C VAL A 589 0.08 21.74 24.52
N HIS A 590 1.24 21.43 25.09
CA HIS A 590 1.39 20.57 26.25
C HIS A 590 2.00 21.40 27.39
N ALA A 591 1.36 21.43 28.56
CA ALA A 591 1.88 22.15 29.71
C ALA A 591 1.43 21.50 31.01
N TYR A 592 2.26 21.58 32.05
CA TYR A 592 1.92 21.09 33.39
C TYR A 592 1.51 19.60 33.40
N GLY A 593 2.19 18.79 32.60
CA GLY A 593 1.96 17.35 32.49
C GLY A 593 0.70 16.95 31.72
N LYS A 594 0.09 17.88 30.97
CA LYS A 594 -1.14 17.62 30.20
C LYS A 594 -1.05 18.21 28.80
N LEU A 595 -1.61 17.46 27.84
CA LEU A 595 -1.91 17.98 26.51
C LEU A 595 -3.19 18.83 26.59
N LEU A 596 -3.06 20.13 26.32
CA LEU A 596 -4.11 21.15 26.50
C LEU A 596 -4.80 21.52 25.19
N LEU A 597 -4.02 21.78 24.14
CA LEU A 597 -4.52 21.97 22.78
C LEU A 597 -4.03 20.79 21.93
N VAL A 598 -4.98 20.05 21.37
CA VAL A 598 -4.72 18.81 20.64
C VAL A 598 -4.86 19.03 19.15
N ASP A 599 -4.11 18.27 18.38
CA ASP A 599 -4.45 17.96 16.99
C ASP A 599 -5.35 16.72 16.94
N PRO A 600 -6.36 16.67 16.06
CA PRO A 600 -7.17 15.47 15.88
C PRO A 600 -6.39 14.26 15.32
N GLY A 601 -5.30 14.51 14.60
CA GLY A 601 -4.56 13.49 13.86
C GLY A 601 -5.39 12.83 12.75
N ASN A 602 -4.99 11.62 12.36
CA ASN A 602 -5.53 10.96 11.17
C ASN A 602 -7.00 10.52 11.23
N TYR A 603 -7.54 10.26 12.43
CA TYR A 603 -8.80 9.55 12.64
C TYR A 603 -8.85 8.20 11.89
N GLN A 604 -9.59 8.10 10.78
CA GLN A 604 -9.68 6.93 9.90
C GLN A 604 -9.77 7.36 8.44
N TYR A 605 -9.24 6.55 7.53
CA TYR A 605 -9.33 6.74 6.07
C TYR A 605 -10.71 6.39 5.48
N GLU A 606 -11.76 6.43 6.29
CA GLU A 606 -13.11 6.13 5.84
C GLU A 606 -13.65 7.20 4.89
N ARG A 607 -14.53 6.80 3.98
CA ARG A 607 -15.23 7.69 3.05
C ARG A 607 -16.49 8.22 3.72
N SER A 608 -16.31 9.08 4.72
CA SER A 608 -17.39 9.68 5.49
C SER A 608 -17.20 11.19 5.68
N LYS A 609 -18.24 11.85 6.19
CA LYS A 609 -18.15 13.25 6.65
C LYS A 609 -17.14 13.46 7.77
N TRP A 610 -16.82 12.42 8.55
CA TRP A 610 -15.87 12.53 9.65
C TRP A 610 -14.44 12.65 9.15
N ARG A 611 -14.05 11.84 8.15
CA ARG A 611 -12.75 12.04 7.50
C ARG A 611 -12.64 13.43 6.87
N GLN A 612 -13.71 13.94 6.26
CA GLN A 612 -13.72 15.32 5.74
C GLN A 612 -13.54 16.36 6.85
N TYR A 613 -14.22 16.20 7.99
CA TYR A 613 -14.09 17.09 9.14
C TYR A 613 -12.66 17.11 9.70
N PHE A 614 -12.07 15.94 9.94
CA PHE A 614 -10.76 15.82 10.59
C PHE A 614 -9.58 16.34 9.76
N ILE A 615 -9.72 16.43 8.43
CA ILE A 615 -8.69 17.03 7.56
C ILE A 615 -8.95 18.52 7.24
N ASP A 616 -10.00 19.11 7.82
CA ASP A 616 -10.42 20.50 7.57
C ASP A 616 -10.10 21.43 8.75
N SER A 617 -10.01 22.73 8.51
CA SER A 617 -9.59 23.73 9.50
C SER A 617 -10.44 23.73 10.77
N ALA A 618 -11.72 23.40 10.67
CA ALA A 618 -12.65 23.39 11.80
C ALA A 618 -12.33 22.30 12.86
N ALA A 619 -11.46 21.35 12.55
CA ALA A 619 -10.96 20.35 13.50
C ALA A 619 -9.64 20.75 14.17
N HIS A 620 -9.04 21.89 13.80
CA HIS A 620 -7.70 22.32 14.23
C HIS A 620 -7.75 23.63 15.02
N ASN A 621 -6.67 23.96 15.72
CA ASN A 621 -6.56 25.18 16.51
C ASN A 621 -6.12 26.36 15.63
N VAL A 622 -6.98 26.76 14.69
CA VAL A 622 -6.72 27.80 13.70
C VAL A 622 -7.82 28.86 13.67
N VAL A 623 -7.53 30.01 13.05
CA VAL A 623 -8.53 31.05 12.78
C VAL A 623 -9.33 30.70 11.52
N LEU A 624 -10.65 30.85 11.61
CA LEU A 624 -11.56 30.81 10.46
C LEU A 624 -11.96 32.24 10.07
N VAL A 625 -12.09 32.51 8.77
CA VAL A 625 -12.55 33.81 8.25
C VAL A 625 -14.00 33.66 7.79
N ASP A 626 -14.92 34.42 8.39
CA ASP A 626 -16.37 34.28 8.14
C ASP A 626 -16.91 32.84 8.37
N GLY A 627 -16.31 32.13 9.32
CA GLY A 627 -16.59 30.71 9.57
C GLY A 627 -16.10 29.76 8.46
N GLN A 628 -15.37 30.28 7.47
CA GLN A 628 -14.83 29.49 6.36
C GLN A 628 -13.43 28.96 6.69
N PRO A 629 -13.14 27.71 6.31
CA PRO A 629 -11.83 27.09 6.47
C PRO A 629 -10.81 27.51 5.42
N GLN A 630 -9.54 27.22 5.67
CA GLN A 630 -8.43 27.36 4.74
C GLN A 630 -8.58 26.41 3.55
N ARG A 631 -8.07 26.83 2.38
CA ARG A 631 -8.19 26.09 1.13
C ARG A 631 -6.92 26.18 0.29
N ARG A 632 -6.02 25.24 0.53
CA ARG A 632 -4.79 25.03 -0.24
C ARG A 632 -4.96 23.94 -1.29
N ARG A 633 -5.84 22.97 -1.02
CA ARG A 633 -6.00 21.79 -1.85
C ARG A 633 -6.55 22.08 -3.25
N GLY A 634 -5.91 21.50 -4.26
CA GLY A 634 -6.30 21.58 -5.67
C GLY A 634 -5.24 22.22 -6.57
N ARG A 635 -4.18 22.79 -6.01
CA ARG A 635 -2.97 23.19 -6.75
C ARG A 635 -2.09 21.98 -7.12
N PRO A 636 -1.16 22.13 -8.07
CA PRO A 636 -0.16 21.11 -8.40
C PRO A 636 0.69 20.71 -7.17
N ARG A 637 1.00 19.41 -7.02
CA ARG A 637 1.84 18.91 -5.90
C ARG A 637 3.24 19.56 -5.86
N SER A 638 3.77 19.95 -7.01
CA SER A 638 5.06 20.66 -7.10
C SER A 638 5.07 22.01 -6.39
N GLU A 639 3.90 22.59 -6.10
CA GLU A 639 3.78 23.85 -5.36
C GLU A 639 3.62 23.65 -3.84
N TYR A 640 3.37 22.42 -3.39
CA TYR A 640 3.13 22.14 -1.97
C TYR A 640 4.39 21.80 -1.17
N VAL A 641 5.48 21.46 -1.86
CA VAL A 641 6.78 21.13 -1.27
C VAL A 641 7.74 22.27 -1.58
N VAL A 642 8.42 22.79 -0.56
CA VAL A 642 9.35 23.90 -0.72
C VAL A 642 10.77 23.42 -1.03
N LYS A 643 11.58 24.27 -1.65
CA LYS A 643 13.00 23.97 -1.94
C LYS A 643 13.97 24.85 -1.16
N GLU A 644 13.45 25.89 -0.54
CA GLU A 644 14.19 26.86 0.28
C GLU A 644 13.49 26.98 1.63
N PRO A 645 14.21 27.43 2.68
CA PRO A 645 13.61 27.75 3.97
C PRO A 645 12.43 28.70 3.80
N LEU A 646 11.32 28.45 4.52
CA LEU A 646 10.18 29.34 4.54
C LEU A 646 10.57 30.70 5.13
N PRO A 647 10.07 31.82 4.59
CA PRO A 647 10.44 33.18 5.01
C PRO A 647 9.72 33.61 6.29
N HIS A 648 9.79 32.78 7.34
CA HIS A 648 9.18 33.05 8.64
C HIS A 648 10.12 33.82 9.55
N VAL A 649 9.54 34.60 10.47
CA VAL A 649 10.31 35.21 11.56
C VAL A 649 10.38 34.20 12.69
N TRP A 650 11.60 33.91 13.17
CA TRP A 650 11.84 33.09 14.34
C TRP A 650 12.94 33.72 15.19
N ALA A 651 12.67 33.92 16.47
CA ALA A 651 13.63 34.43 17.43
C ALA A 651 13.47 33.73 18.77
N THR A 652 14.57 33.34 19.39
CA THR A 652 14.62 32.77 20.73
C THR A 652 15.54 33.60 21.61
N ALA A 653 15.07 33.89 22.82
CA ALA A 653 15.78 34.63 23.86
C ALA A 653 15.48 33.99 25.22
N PRO A 654 16.30 34.24 26.27
CA PRO A 654 16.03 33.70 27.60
C PRO A 654 14.64 34.08 28.15
N GLU A 655 14.09 35.23 27.76
CA GLU A 655 12.82 35.75 28.25
C GLU A 655 11.62 35.42 27.35
N TYR A 656 11.83 35.08 26.07
CA TYR A 656 10.74 34.84 25.12
C TYR A 656 11.17 34.01 23.91
N ASP A 657 10.21 33.30 23.33
CA ASP A 657 10.27 32.81 21.96
C ASP A 657 9.25 33.59 21.12
N TYR A 658 9.60 33.89 19.87
CA TYR A 658 8.74 34.60 18.92
C TYR A 658 8.75 33.91 17.56
N VAL A 659 7.55 33.66 17.04
CA VAL A 659 7.34 33.16 15.67
C VAL A 659 6.32 34.02 14.95
N GLU A 660 6.57 34.30 13.68
CA GLU A 660 5.59 34.91 12.76
C GLU A 660 5.52 34.11 11.46
N ALA A 661 4.30 33.69 11.09
CA ALA A 661 3.99 33.09 9.81
C ALA A 661 2.67 33.65 9.28
N THR A 662 2.48 33.59 7.96
CA THR A 662 1.29 34.12 7.28
C THR A 662 0.59 33.01 6.50
N PHE A 663 -0.75 33.05 6.55
CA PHE A 663 -1.61 32.39 5.58
C PHE A 663 -2.25 33.46 4.71
N ASP A 664 -1.84 33.54 3.45
CA ASP A 664 -2.29 34.51 2.44
C ASP A 664 -3.01 33.83 1.26
N GLU A 665 -3.47 32.59 1.47
CA GLU A 665 -4.17 31.78 0.49
C GLU A 665 -5.71 31.88 0.64
N GLY A 666 -6.45 31.07 -0.13
CA GLY A 666 -7.91 31.13 -0.17
C GLY A 666 -8.60 30.56 1.07
N PHE A 667 -9.76 31.12 1.42
CA PHE A 667 -10.72 30.56 2.37
C PHE A 667 -12.02 30.15 1.66
N GLY A 668 -12.69 29.12 2.16
CA GLY A 668 -14.05 28.72 1.76
C GLY A 668 -14.18 27.80 0.54
N GLY A 669 -15.32 27.10 0.45
CA GLY A 669 -15.55 26.02 -0.52
C GLY A 669 -15.40 24.63 0.10
N GLU A 670 -15.76 23.58 -0.65
CA GLU A 670 -15.71 22.20 -0.15
C GLU A 670 -14.29 21.64 -0.14
N VAL A 671 -13.96 20.83 0.87
CA VAL A 671 -12.75 19.99 0.85
C VAL A 671 -12.89 19.00 -0.30
N LYS A 672 -12.20 19.25 -1.42
CA LYS A 672 -12.04 18.22 -2.45
C LYS A 672 -11.21 17.09 -1.83
N GLN A 673 -11.62 15.83 -1.88
CA GLN A 673 -10.71 14.77 -1.40
C GLN A 673 -9.43 14.78 -2.23
N GLY A 674 -8.27 14.84 -1.58
CA GLY A 674 -6.98 14.62 -2.24
C GLY A 674 -6.99 13.24 -2.90
N GLY A 675 -6.73 13.20 -4.20
CA GLY A 675 -6.95 12.02 -5.03
C GLY A 675 -6.21 10.77 -4.56
N GLY A 676 -6.96 9.82 -4.00
CA GLY A 676 -7.05 8.48 -4.55
C GLY A 676 -8.36 8.39 -5.33
N ALA A 677 -8.29 8.54 -6.66
CA ALA A 677 -9.36 8.36 -7.66
C ALA A 677 -10.84 8.62 -7.27
N HIS A 678 -11.35 9.72 -7.84
CA HIS A 678 -12.75 10.09 -8.15
C HIS A 678 -13.63 10.86 -7.15
N PRO A 679 -14.39 11.87 -7.66
CA PRO A 679 -15.20 12.76 -6.86
C PRO A 679 -16.60 12.18 -6.61
N ALA A 680 -17.11 12.35 -5.40
CA ALA A 680 -18.54 12.43 -5.16
C ALA A 680 -18.85 13.88 -4.76
N ARG A 681 -19.71 14.55 -5.52
CA ARG A 681 -20.29 15.86 -5.18
C ARG A 681 -21.61 15.67 -4.41
N PRO A 682 -22.16 16.70 -3.76
CA PRO A 682 -22.96 16.57 -2.55
C PRO A 682 -24.43 16.27 -2.81
N LEU A 683 -25.06 15.65 -1.83
CA LEU A 683 -26.51 15.67 -1.67
C LEU A 683 -26.96 17.13 -1.53
N ARG A 684 -27.79 17.61 -2.45
CA ARG A 684 -28.52 18.88 -2.29
C ARG A 684 -29.42 18.78 -1.06
N GLU A 685 -29.25 19.71 -0.14
CA GLU A 685 -30.19 19.91 0.97
C GLU A 685 -31.57 20.27 0.43
N ALA A 686 -32.56 19.50 0.85
CA ALA A 686 -33.95 19.89 0.78
C ALA A 686 -34.24 20.87 1.92
N GLY A 687 -34.67 22.08 1.57
CA GLY A 687 -35.52 22.93 2.42
C GLY A 687 -34.82 23.62 3.59
N SER A 688 -34.58 24.93 3.40
CA SER A 688 -34.31 25.90 4.46
C SER A 688 -35.30 25.77 5.63
N VAL A 689 -34.79 25.54 6.84
CA VAL A 689 -35.48 25.86 8.09
C VAL A 689 -34.56 26.72 8.94
N ASP A 690 -34.94 27.99 9.03
CA ASP A 690 -34.39 29.06 9.86
C ASP A 690 -34.40 28.71 11.36
N PRO A 691 -33.25 28.69 12.08
CA PRO A 691 -33.21 28.47 13.51
C PRO A 691 -33.09 29.80 14.27
N LEU A 692 -34.02 30.73 14.08
CA LEU A 692 -34.21 31.87 14.99
C LEU A 692 -35.68 32.04 15.36
N ARG A 693 -36.17 31.19 16.27
CA ARG A 693 -37.25 31.48 17.23
C ARG A 693 -37.48 30.30 18.16
N HIS A 694 -37.06 30.42 19.42
CA HIS A 694 -37.77 29.75 20.50
C HIS A 694 -37.96 30.73 21.67
N PRO A 695 -39.20 30.93 22.15
CA PRO A 695 -39.47 31.84 23.24
C PRO A 695 -39.24 31.16 24.60
N LEU A 696 -38.76 31.98 25.52
CA LEU A 696 -38.74 31.80 26.97
C LEU A 696 -39.97 31.05 27.50
N ARG A 697 -39.72 29.98 28.27
CA ARG A 697 -40.60 29.59 29.39
C ARG A 697 -39.78 29.15 30.58
N GLU A 698 -39.92 29.95 31.63
CA GLU A 698 -39.53 29.68 33.00
C GLU A 698 -40.07 28.33 33.50
N ARG A 699 -39.24 27.57 34.23
CA ARG A 699 -39.68 26.88 35.46
C ARG A 699 -38.56 26.88 36.49
N ARG A 700 -38.90 27.45 37.64
CA ARG A 700 -38.18 27.43 38.91
C ARG A 700 -38.31 26.08 39.63
N GLN A 701 -37.27 25.78 40.41
CA GLN A 701 -37.25 25.23 41.78
C GLN A 701 -37.44 23.73 42.08
N GLY A 702 -36.54 23.25 42.96
CA GLY A 702 -36.69 22.11 43.90
C GLY A 702 -35.67 20.99 43.66
N ALA A 703 -34.44 21.00 44.20
CA ALA A 703 -33.99 20.73 45.58
C ALA A 703 -34.00 19.24 45.99
N LEU A 704 -32.84 18.79 46.53
CA LEU A 704 -32.55 17.54 47.28
C LEU A 704 -32.62 16.26 46.41
N LEU A 705 -31.59 15.41 46.29
CA LEU A 705 -30.55 14.93 47.22
C LEU A 705 -29.34 14.41 46.43
#